data_AF-K1YUV0-F1
#
_entry.id   AF-K1YUV0-F1
#
_cell.length_a   1.000
_cell.length_b   1.000
_cell.length_c   1.000
_cell.angle_alpha   90.00
_cell.angle_beta   90.00
_cell.angle_gamma   90.00
#
_symmetry.space_group_name_H-M   'P 1'
#
loop_
_entity.id
_entity.type
_entity.pdbx_description
1 polymer ?
#
loop_
_entity_poly.entity_id
_entity_poly.type
_entity_poly.pdbx_seq_one_letter_code
_entity_poly.pdbx_strand_id
1 'polypeptide(L)'
;MKFVILRLLTHSELGMFHAYRKLGLEGSKQRAINFDWDVVDRVFPAASDSDRIPIVCRFYRTEKEISSVDQWLKRQDKNWRFEGNCPKSAHYSFVRPGCLFVMTIDSGQNPAVASWTVYPANHPVTTSIINHAESSRLASSAMIALHGQECPYTRSVIEKFDPNLFPSQEAPMSHQPVVDLSEMEPDPLGLFQILAAVGYELPSAVSDLVDNSIAAGATEINITFPEPNTNGRWLAITDNGKGMDLNKLASAMRVGHQRDYEANELGKFGFGLKGASWSQADRLTVVSQAENAQRCHLTWDREHLANVRKWDILSGPLSEWEEEVTAIPKTGTVVLLTKMRPPVEMPALKGIDPYSAEVGKMRRHLELVFHRFLAGEARGRALVTIKVNGTPLVPNDPVGHPLTMPFDEKSIEIPSPKAPNGKGFLRLQSFVTPSEEDIKQYHQEEGPEGVSEAINRITLGRRRNETQGLFVYRLDRLIQWGGWAEIFALEEKAKLLRVVLEFDRNLDDPLRVNISKQSVTLPLVVKDAIKLLVKEPRAEARSRYNTEKRRTKKPVTPPVPPSPSPKPEPSPDPVDPPGSSGGAPAPTPKPKVKKPVTPPLPVGPSIDIRLIETDTQTVWQFKDGFLGNTLEINKSACHPLTALVGAIGSNHDAQAALADFLRDLDQAGIQQKLIKSSS
;
A
#
# COMPACT_ATOMS: atom_id res chain seq x y z
N MET A 1 9.44 -24.93 14.70
CA MET A 1 9.98 -23.60 14.37
C MET A 1 10.70 -23.07 15.59
N LYS A 2 11.90 -22.47 15.41
CA LYS A 2 12.81 -22.16 16.54
C LYS A 2 12.78 -20.68 16.93
N PHE A 3 12.15 -20.39 18.06
CA PHE A 3 12.00 -19.05 18.64
C PHE A 3 12.97 -18.81 19.79
N VAL A 4 13.30 -17.54 20.02
CA VAL A 4 13.93 -17.05 21.25
C VAL A 4 12.92 -16.14 21.95
N ILE A 5 12.45 -16.57 23.10
CA ILE A 5 11.50 -15.83 23.94
C ILE A 5 12.29 -15.10 25.03
N LEU A 6 12.00 -13.81 25.18
CA LEU A 6 12.60 -12.92 26.18
C LEU A 6 11.48 -12.34 27.05
N ARG A 7 11.65 -12.34 28.37
CA ARG A 7 10.72 -11.68 29.31
C ARG A 7 11.45 -11.03 30.48
N LEU A 8 11.09 -9.79 30.81
CA LEU A 8 11.55 -9.13 32.04
C LEU A 8 10.64 -9.55 33.21
N LEU A 9 11.19 -10.28 34.18
CA LEU A 9 10.39 -10.88 35.24
C LEU A 9 9.85 -9.85 36.24
N THR A 10 8.56 -9.93 36.55
CA THR A 10 7.86 -9.08 37.52
C THR A 10 7.72 -9.76 38.89
N HIS A 11 7.46 -8.98 39.95
CA HIS A 11 7.21 -9.50 41.31
C HIS A 11 6.18 -10.65 41.39
N SER A 12 5.21 -10.70 40.47
CA SER A 12 4.16 -11.73 40.47
C SER A 12 4.65 -13.11 40.02
N GLU A 13 5.77 -13.18 39.30
CA GLU A 13 6.27 -14.38 38.63
C GLU A 13 7.42 -15.04 39.40
N LEU A 14 8.15 -14.26 40.21
CA LEU A 14 9.30 -14.72 40.98
C LEU A 14 8.96 -15.83 41.99
N GLY A 15 7.69 -15.94 42.38
CA GLY A 15 7.17 -17.01 43.23
C GLY A 15 7.31 -18.42 42.64
N MET A 16 7.59 -18.57 41.34
CA MET A 16 8.06 -19.84 40.76
C MET A 16 9.31 -20.37 41.49
N PHE A 17 10.28 -19.49 41.75
CA PHE A 17 11.59 -19.83 42.32
C PHE A 17 11.53 -19.96 43.84
N HIS A 18 11.84 -21.15 44.37
CA HIS A 18 11.71 -21.42 45.81
C HIS A 18 12.65 -20.55 46.66
N ALA A 19 13.84 -20.21 46.13
CA ALA A 19 14.81 -19.35 46.78
C ALA A 19 14.27 -17.92 47.03
N TYR A 20 13.47 -17.37 46.11
CA TYR A 20 12.84 -16.06 46.29
C TYR A 20 11.82 -16.07 47.44
N ARG A 21 10.99 -17.13 47.52
CA ARG A 21 9.98 -17.27 48.58
C ARG A 21 10.57 -17.32 49.98
N LYS A 22 11.74 -17.95 50.12
CA LYS A 22 12.48 -18.02 51.40
C LYS A 22 12.91 -16.65 51.95
N LEU A 23 12.92 -15.61 51.11
CA LEU A 23 13.21 -14.23 51.54
C LEU A 23 11.98 -13.51 52.12
N GLY A 24 10.78 -14.11 52.06
CA GLY A 24 9.52 -13.48 52.50
C GLY A 24 9.00 -12.37 51.57
N LEU A 25 9.67 -12.09 50.45
CA LEU A 25 9.38 -10.98 49.53
C LEU A 25 8.23 -11.26 48.54
N GLU A 26 7.37 -12.26 48.81
CA GLU A 26 6.31 -12.66 47.88
C GLU A 26 5.11 -11.72 47.89
N GLY A 27 5.02 -10.82 46.89
CA GLY A 27 3.80 -10.04 46.62
C GLY A 27 2.64 -10.87 46.03
N SER A 28 2.86 -12.13 45.65
CA SER A 28 1.85 -13.03 45.08
C SER A 28 2.15 -14.50 45.38
N LYS A 29 1.08 -15.30 45.49
CA LYS A 29 1.18 -16.77 45.62
C LYS A 29 1.32 -17.50 44.26
N GLN A 30 1.43 -16.78 43.15
CA GLN A 30 1.61 -17.36 41.81
C GLN A 30 2.92 -18.16 41.70
N ARG A 31 2.88 -19.26 40.93
CA ARG A 31 3.96 -20.25 40.78
C ARG A 31 4.33 -20.50 39.31
N ALA A 32 4.12 -19.49 38.48
CA ALA A 32 4.25 -19.55 37.03
C ALA A 32 4.80 -18.22 36.49
N ILE A 33 5.49 -18.27 35.35
CA ILE A 33 5.79 -17.09 34.55
C ILE A 33 4.59 -16.83 33.63
N ASN A 34 4.11 -15.59 33.50
CA ASN A 34 3.03 -15.32 32.55
C ASN A 34 3.62 -15.27 31.13
N PHE A 35 2.87 -15.76 30.17
CA PHE A 35 3.16 -15.69 28.75
C PHE A 35 2.03 -14.89 28.11
N ASP A 36 2.38 -13.84 27.39
CA ASP A 36 1.39 -12.94 26.80
C ASP A 36 0.79 -13.60 25.55
N TRP A 37 -0.51 -13.39 25.29
CA TRP A 37 -1.25 -14.20 24.32
C TRP A 37 -0.72 -14.08 22.90
N ASP A 38 -0.35 -12.87 22.46
CA ASP A 38 0.24 -12.59 21.15
C ASP A 38 1.60 -13.27 20.97
N VAL A 39 2.34 -13.47 22.06
CA VAL A 39 3.59 -14.23 22.09
C VAL A 39 3.32 -15.74 21.97
N VAL A 40 2.26 -16.26 22.60
CA VAL A 40 1.90 -17.69 22.47
C VAL A 40 1.34 -18.00 21.08
N ASP A 41 0.39 -17.21 20.57
CA ASP A 41 -0.20 -17.40 19.24
C ASP A 41 0.88 -17.31 18.14
N ARG A 42 1.88 -16.44 18.31
CA ARG A 42 3.04 -16.31 17.40
C ARG A 42 3.96 -17.54 17.42
N VAL A 43 4.16 -18.17 18.57
CA VAL A 43 5.05 -19.35 18.73
C VAL A 43 4.31 -20.65 18.41
N PHE A 44 3.02 -20.72 18.73
CA PHE A 44 2.15 -21.88 18.67
C PHE A 44 0.81 -21.56 17.96
N PRO A 45 0.81 -21.20 16.67
CA PRO A 45 -0.40 -20.78 15.96
C PRO A 45 -1.50 -21.86 15.91
N ALA A 46 -1.14 -23.15 16.03
CA ALA A 46 -2.08 -24.27 16.09
C ALA A 46 -2.61 -24.59 17.51
N ALA A 47 -2.38 -23.73 18.50
CA ALA A 47 -2.79 -23.96 19.91
C ALA A 47 -4.06 -23.20 20.34
N SER A 48 -4.76 -22.52 19.43
CA SER A 48 -6.03 -21.81 19.69
C SER A 48 -7.06 -22.65 20.46
N ASP A 49 -7.10 -23.94 20.12
CA ASP A 49 -8.16 -24.87 20.54
C ASP A 49 -7.77 -25.69 21.77
N SER A 50 -6.58 -25.45 22.34
CA SER A 50 -6.10 -26.13 23.55
C SER A 50 -5.99 -25.18 24.73
N ASP A 51 -6.41 -25.63 25.92
CA ASP A 51 -6.09 -24.94 27.19
C ASP A 51 -4.69 -25.28 27.73
N ARG A 52 -3.94 -26.20 27.09
CA ARG A 52 -2.63 -26.67 27.56
C ARG A 52 -1.68 -27.10 26.43
N ILE A 53 -0.49 -26.50 26.39
CA ILE A 53 0.58 -26.84 25.44
C ILE A 53 1.69 -27.57 26.22
N PRO A 54 2.00 -28.85 25.95
CA PRO A 54 3.08 -29.59 26.62
C PRO A 54 4.46 -29.20 26.08
N ILE A 55 5.43 -29.00 26.97
CA ILE A 55 6.80 -28.58 26.64
C ILE A 55 7.81 -29.36 27.49
N VAL A 56 8.74 -30.06 26.85
CA VAL A 56 9.89 -30.70 27.52
C VAL A 56 11.00 -29.66 27.66
N CYS A 57 11.32 -29.29 28.91
CA CYS A 57 12.20 -28.16 29.22
C CYS A 57 13.53 -28.59 29.86
N ARG A 58 14.64 -28.23 29.22
CA ARG A 58 15.99 -28.22 29.81
C ARG A 58 16.22 -26.93 30.59
N PHE A 59 16.74 -27.04 31.80
CA PHE A 59 17.08 -25.89 32.66
C PHE A 59 18.20 -26.26 33.66
N TYR A 60 18.87 -25.25 34.23
CA TYR A 60 19.84 -25.46 35.31
C TYR A 60 19.15 -25.87 36.62
N ARG A 61 19.30 -27.14 37.01
CA ARG A 61 18.89 -27.63 38.33
C ARG A 61 19.82 -27.10 39.42
N THR A 62 21.12 -27.05 39.13
CA THR A 62 22.16 -26.37 39.91
C THR A 62 23.10 -25.67 38.95
N GLU A 63 24.04 -24.87 39.47
CA GLU A 63 25.03 -24.10 38.70
C GLU A 63 25.85 -24.94 37.69
N LYS A 64 25.91 -26.28 37.87
CA LYS A 64 26.68 -27.20 37.01
C LYS A 64 25.86 -28.40 36.52
N GLU A 65 24.55 -28.44 36.77
CA GLU A 65 23.67 -29.56 36.45
C GLU A 65 22.48 -29.07 35.62
N ILE A 66 22.41 -29.49 34.35
CA ILE A 66 21.24 -29.28 33.50
C ILE A 66 20.33 -30.51 33.62
N SER A 67 19.05 -30.31 33.93
CA SER A 67 18.04 -31.37 33.95
C SER A 67 16.92 -31.07 32.96
N SER A 68 16.31 -32.12 32.42
CA SER A 68 15.06 -32.04 31.65
C SER A 68 13.86 -32.28 32.56
N VAL A 69 12.75 -31.58 32.33
CA VAL A 69 11.49 -31.74 33.07
C VAL A 69 10.29 -31.37 32.20
N ASP A 70 9.18 -32.09 32.38
CA ASP A 70 7.92 -31.77 31.71
C ASP A 70 7.30 -30.50 32.29
N GLN A 71 7.03 -29.55 31.42
CA GLN A 71 6.35 -28.29 31.70
C GLN A 71 5.21 -28.09 30.72
N TRP A 72 4.44 -27.02 30.92
CA TRP A 72 3.38 -26.65 30.00
C TRP A 72 3.08 -25.16 30.06
N LEU A 73 2.55 -24.63 28.96
CA LEU A 73 1.75 -23.41 29.00
C LEU A 73 0.30 -23.82 29.27
N LYS A 74 -0.36 -23.16 30.22
CA LYS A 74 -1.79 -23.30 30.51
C LYS A 74 -2.50 -21.99 30.24
N ARG A 75 -3.65 -22.02 29.55
CA ARG A 75 -4.48 -20.83 29.31
C ARG A 75 -5.21 -20.44 30.60
N GLN A 76 -5.21 -19.14 30.92
CA GLN A 76 -6.01 -18.56 31.99
C GLN A 76 -6.46 -17.15 31.62
N ASP A 77 -7.77 -17.01 31.42
CA ASP A 77 -8.40 -15.77 30.94
C ASP A 77 -7.77 -15.30 29.62
N LYS A 78 -7.08 -14.16 29.62
CA LYS A 78 -6.39 -13.59 28.43
C LYS A 78 -4.89 -13.86 28.39
N ASN A 79 -4.34 -14.57 29.37
CA ASN A 79 -2.90 -14.82 29.48
C ASN A 79 -2.63 -16.32 29.54
N TRP A 80 -1.41 -16.71 29.17
CA TRP A 80 -0.91 -18.06 29.41
C TRP A 80 0.00 -18.08 30.64
N ARG A 81 0.16 -19.26 31.23
CA ARG A 81 1.02 -19.49 32.41
C ARG A 81 1.95 -20.65 32.18
N PHE A 82 3.26 -20.40 32.25
CA PHE A 82 4.30 -21.41 32.17
C PHE A 82 4.48 -22.08 33.54
N GLU A 83 4.07 -23.34 33.62
CA GLU A 83 3.89 -24.12 34.84
C GLU A 83 4.74 -25.42 34.79
N GLY A 84 4.54 -26.32 35.75
CA GLY A 84 5.17 -27.65 35.82
C GLY A 84 6.46 -27.72 36.63
N ASN A 85 7.30 -26.68 36.61
CA ASN A 85 8.54 -26.61 37.37
C ASN A 85 8.55 -25.45 38.38
N CYS A 86 9.19 -25.67 39.53
CA CYS A 86 9.38 -24.68 40.60
C CYS A 86 10.75 -24.92 41.23
N PRO A 87 11.83 -24.31 40.69
CA PRO A 87 13.20 -24.64 41.09
C PRO A 87 13.45 -24.48 42.59
N LYS A 88 13.89 -25.57 43.24
CA LYS A 88 14.18 -25.63 44.69
C LYS A 88 15.60 -25.19 45.05
N SER A 89 16.46 -25.03 44.04
CA SER A 89 17.90 -24.82 44.16
C SER A 89 18.30 -23.42 44.62
N ALA A 90 19.43 -23.34 45.34
CA ALA A 90 20.04 -22.08 45.76
C ALA A 90 20.63 -21.26 44.59
N HIS A 91 20.85 -21.89 43.43
CA HIS A 91 21.31 -21.21 42.21
C HIS A 91 20.45 -19.98 41.89
N TYR A 92 19.12 -20.10 41.92
CA TYR A 92 18.17 -19.00 41.65
C TYR A 92 17.98 -18.00 42.80
N SER A 93 18.90 -17.94 43.78
CA SER A 93 18.85 -16.98 44.88
C SER A 93 19.06 -15.52 44.46
N PHE A 94 19.66 -15.28 43.28
CA PHE A 94 19.82 -13.96 42.68
C PHE A 94 18.54 -13.37 42.08
N VAL A 95 17.48 -14.18 41.88
CA VAL A 95 16.29 -13.76 41.11
C VAL A 95 15.55 -12.61 41.80
N ARG A 96 15.38 -11.49 41.09
CA ARG A 96 14.72 -10.24 41.52
C ARG A 96 13.89 -9.67 40.35
N PRO A 97 13.04 -8.65 40.57
CA PRO A 97 12.33 -7.99 39.47
C PRO A 97 13.34 -7.41 38.46
N GLY A 98 13.00 -7.45 37.17
CA GLY A 98 13.89 -7.01 36.09
C GLY A 98 14.99 -8.00 35.69
N CYS A 99 15.07 -9.18 36.34
CA CYS A 99 15.85 -10.30 35.79
C CYS A 99 15.26 -10.74 34.44
N LEU A 100 16.14 -11.06 33.47
CA LEU A 100 15.75 -11.47 32.13
C LEU A 100 15.58 -13.00 32.09
N PHE A 101 14.35 -13.46 31.92
CA PHE A 101 14.05 -14.84 31.53
C PHE A 101 14.30 -14.99 30.03
N VAL A 102 15.04 -16.05 29.67
CA VAL A 102 15.35 -16.42 28.29
C VAL A 102 14.93 -17.87 28.08
N MET A 103 14.17 -18.13 27.02
CA MET A 103 13.77 -19.46 26.61
C MET A 103 13.97 -19.63 25.10
N THR A 104 14.80 -20.58 24.69
CA THR A 104 14.80 -21.06 23.30
C THR A 104 13.82 -22.21 23.20
N ILE A 105 13.02 -22.25 22.12
CA ILE A 105 11.96 -23.25 21.97
C ILE A 105 11.79 -23.65 20.50
N ASP A 106 11.70 -24.96 20.25
CA ASP A 106 11.22 -25.50 18.98
C ASP A 106 9.76 -25.94 19.11
N SER A 107 8.85 -25.10 18.60
CA SER A 107 7.41 -25.38 18.53
C SER A 107 7.01 -26.23 17.33
N GLY A 108 7.98 -26.77 16.57
CA GLY A 108 7.75 -27.70 15.45
C GLY A 108 7.62 -29.16 15.88
N GLN A 109 7.59 -29.43 17.18
CA GLN A 109 7.51 -30.76 17.77
C GLN A 109 6.35 -30.79 18.78
N ASN A 110 5.76 -31.96 19.00
CA ASN A 110 4.70 -32.17 19.99
C ASN A 110 5.02 -33.44 20.82
N PRO A 111 5.37 -33.33 22.12
CA PRO A 111 5.57 -32.09 22.88
C PRO A 111 6.64 -31.17 22.29
N ALA A 112 6.53 -29.87 22.52
CA ALA A 112 7.54 -28.91 22.10
C ALA A 112 8.80 -29.06 22.96
N VAL A 113 9.97 -28.71 22.42
CA VAL A 113 11.25 -28.86 23.13
C VAL A 113 11.88 -27.50 23.39
N ALA A 114 12.33 -27.26 24.62
CA ALA A 114 12.87 -25.97 25.03
C ALA A 114 14.10 -26.07 25.93
N SER A 115 14.91 -25.01 25.93
CA SER A 115 15.89 -24.70 26.98
C SER A 115 15.54 -23.35 27.59
N TRP A 116 15.61 -23.19 28.91
CA TRP A 116 15.40 -21.88 29.55
C TRP A 116 16.31 -21.61 30.75
N THR A 117 16.61 -20.33 30.97
CA THR A 117 17.33 -19.82 32.15
C THR A 117 16.87 -18.41 32.53
N VAL A 118 17.42 -17.86 33.63
CA VAL A 118 17.18 -16.48 34.07
C VAL A 118 18.52 -15.81 34.36
N TYR A 119 18.72 -14.62 33.80
CA TYR A 119 19.91 -13.81 34.05
C TYR A 119 19.62 -12.65 35.02
N PRO A 120 20.54 -12.31 35.93
CA PRO A 120 20.49 -11.07 36.72
C PRO A 120 20.29 -9.83 35.84
N ALA A 121 19.62 -8.80 36.36
CA ALA A 121 19.36 -7.55 35.62
C ALA A 121 20.65 -6.84 35.17
N ASN A 122 21.74 -7.01 35.92
CA ASN A 122 23.08 -6.47 35.65
C ASN A 122 24.03 -7.47 34.95
N HIS A 123 23.56 -8.64 34.53
CA HIS A 123 24.39 -9.65 33.87
C HIS A 123 24.79 -9.19 32.45
N PRO A 124 26.01 -9.48 31.95
CA PRO A 124 26.42 -9.09 30.61
C PRO A 124 25.44 -9.51 29.51
N VAL A 125 24.87 -10.73 29.57
CA VAL A 125 23.82 -11.19 28.64
C VAL A 125 22.62 -10.25 28.65
N THR A 126 22.11 -9.89 29.83
CA THR A 126 20.96 -9.00 30.00
C THR A 126 21.24 -7.63 29.42
N THR A 127 22.38 -7.04 29.79
CA THR A 127 22.81 -5.71 29.32
C THR A 127 23.05 -5.70 27.80
N SER A 128 23.65 -6.76 27.24
CA SER A 128 23.85 -6.90 25.79
C SER A 128 22.52 -7.00 25.04
N ILE A 129 21.61 -7.87 25.48
CA ILE A 129 20.32 -8.09 24.81
C ILE A 129 19.45 -6.82 24.88
N ILE A 130 19.23 -6.24 26.07
CA ILE A 130 18.32 -5.10 26.27
C ILE A 130 18.75 -3.86 25.49
N ASN A 131 20.06 -3.63 25.32
CA ASN A 131 20.57 -2.48 24.56
C ASN A 131 20.66 -2.73 23.05
N HIS A 132 20.28 -3.91 22.55
CA HIS A 132 20.32 -4.23 21.12
C HIS A 132 18.96 -4.04 20.43
N ALA A 133 18.97 -3.58 19.17
CA ALA A 133 17.77 -3.21 18.43
C ALA A 133 16.73 -4.34 18.29
N GLU A 134 17.18 -5.60 18.27
CA GLU A 134 16.32 -6.81 18.27
C GLU A 134 15.34 -6.83 19.46
N SER A 135 15.76 -6.36 20.63
CA SER A 135 14.94 -6.35 21.84
C SER A 135 14.26 -5.00 22.12
N SER A 136 14.31 -4.04 21.20
CA SER A 136 13.66 -2.72 21.33
C SER A 136 12.20 -2.77 21.81
N ARG A 137 11.43 -3.78 21.36
CA ARG A 137 10.04 -4.04 21.78
C ARG A 137 9.89 -4.60 23.21
N LEU A 138 10.93 -5.19 23.80
CA LEU A 138 10.92 -5.78 25.15
C LEU A 138 10.65 -4.72 26.23
N ALA A 139 11.12 -3.49 26.02
CA ALA A 139 10.90 -2.39 26.96
C ALA A 139 9.44 -1.90 26.99
N SER A 140 8.70 -1.98 25.87
CA SER A 140 7.29 -1.59 25.79
C SER A 140 6.32 -2.73 26.08
N SER A 141 6.66 -3.96 25.70
CA SER A 141 5.79 -5.13 25.81
C SER A 141 6.07 -6.03 27.02
N ALA A 142 7.18 -5.81 27.75
CA ALA A 142 7.72 -6.67 28.82
C ALA A 142 8.10 -8.13 28.40
N MET A 143 7.56 -8.63 27.29
CA MET A 143 7.88 -9.91 26.66
C MET A 143 7.89 -9.78 25.14
N ILE A 144 8.73 -10.58 24.47
CA ILE A 144 8.72 -10.78 23.01
C ILE A 144 9.16 -12.21 22.64
N ALA A 145 8.72 -12.69 21.47
CA ALA A 145 9.27 -13.87 20.81
C ALA A 145 9.88 -13.52 19.45
N LEU A 146 11.16 -13.82 19.29
CA LEU A 146 11.98 -13.50 18.13
C LEU A 146 12.25 -14.77 17.30
N HIS A 147 12.08 -14.69 15.97
CA HIS A 147 12.28 -15.81 15.04
C HIS A 147 13.27 -15.47 13.92
N GLY A 148 14.05 -16.45 13.48
CA GLY A 148 14.88 -16.38 12.26
C GLY A 148 15.91 -15.24 12.25
N GLN A 149 15.53 -14.09 11.71
CA GLN A 149 16.39 -12.89 11.56
C GLN A 149 16.11 -11.80 12.59
N GLU A 150 15.12 -11.99 13.47
CA GLU A 150 14.86 -11.07 14.59
C GLU A 150 15.77 -11.33 15.80
N CYS A 151 16.58 -12.40 15.80
CA CYS A 151 17.43 -12.78 16.93
C CYS A 151 18.89 -13.24 16.64
N PRO A 152 19.57 -12.92 15.51
CA PRO A 152 20.94 -13.38 15.30
C PRO A 152 21.93 -12.87 16.38
N TYR A 153 21.83 -11.62 16.83
CA TYR A 153 22.67 -11.12 17.92
C TYR A 153 22.25 -11.75 19.26
N THR A 154 20.96 -11.71 19.60
CA THR A 154 20.41 -12.29 20.84
C THR A 154 20.80 -13.76 21.00
N ARG A 155 20.72 -14.54 19.91
CA ARG A 155 21.14 -15.93 19.86
C ARG A 155 22.65 -16.09 20.06
N SER A 156 23.48 -15.34 19.32
CA SER A 156 24.94 -15.43 19.47
C SER A 156 25.43 -15.02 20.86
N VAL A 157 24.73 -14.11 21.55
CA VAL A 157 25.00 -13.79 22.96
C VAL A 157 24.69 -14.98 23.88
N ILE A 158 23.50 -15.57 23.82
CA ILE A 158 23.11 -16.64 24.76
C ILE A 158 23.88 -17.95 24.50
N GLU A 159 24.18 -18.28 23.24
CA GLU A 159 25.00 -19.44 22.89
C GLU A 159 26.46 -19.26 23.35
N LYS A 160 27.02 -18.04 23.24
CA LYS A 160 28.38 -17.72 23.70
C LYS A 160 28.53 -17.76 25.22
N PHE A 161 27.50 -17.36 25.97
CA PHE A 161 27.54 -17.32 27.44
C PHE A 161 27.08 -18.64 28.09
N ASP A 162 26.19 -19.41 27.48
CA ASP A 162 25.62 -20.65 28.04
C ASP A 162 25.58 -21.83 27.04
N PRO A 163 26.72 -22.20 26.42
CA PRO A 163 26.75 -23.21 25.34
C PRO A 163 26.28 -24.61 25.77
N ASN A 164 26.31 -24.94 27.07
CA ASN A 164 25.80 -26.22 27.59
C ASN A 164 24.26 -26.32 27.51
N LEU A 165 23.57 -25.18 27.64
CA LEU A 165 22.11 -25.08 27.68
C LEU A 165 21.54 -24.60 26.34
N PHE A 166 22.25 -23.68 25.69
CA PHE A 166 22.00 -23.17 24.34
C PHE A 166 23.18 -23.57 23.44
N PRO A 167 23.30 -24.85 23.03
CA PRO A 167 24.36 -25.26 22.13
C PRO A 167 24.18 -24.59 20.77
N SER A 168 25.22 -23.91 20.29
CA SER A 168 25.27 -23.47 18.90
C SER A 168 25.02 -24.65 17.98
N GLN A 169 24.05 -24.52 17.08
CA GLN A 169 24.01 -25.39 15.93
C GLN A 169 25.20 -25.01 15.03
N GLU A 170 25.99 -26.01 14.61
CA GLU A 170 27.10 -25.79 13.69
C GLU A 170 26.57 -25.34 12.31
N ALA A 171 26.41 -24.02 12.16
CA ALA A 171 26.75 -23.42 10.88
C ALA A 171 28.25 -23.72 10.65
N PRO A 172 28.66 -24.24 9.48
CA PRO A 172 30.05 -24.57 9.23
C PRO A 172 30.92 -23.33 9.50
N MET A 173 32.04 -23.52 10.21
CA MET A 173 32.90 -22.40 10.60
C MET A 173 33.22 -21.55 9.38
N SER A 174 33.05 -20.23 9.53
CA SER A 174 33.56 -19.29 8.54
C SER A 174 35.08 -19.34 8.55
N HIS A 175 35.65 -20.21 7.72
CA HIS A 175 36.90 -19.87 7.05
C HIS A 175 36.69 -18.46 6.50
N GLN A 176 37.53 -17.52 6.93
CA GLN A 176 37.69 -16.30 6.13
C GLN A 176 38.08 -16.80 4.74
N PRO A 177 37.32 -16.48 3.68
CA PRO A 177 37.72 -16.90 2.35
C PRO A 177 39.09 -16.28 2.10
N VAL A 178 40.06 -17.11 1.71
CA VAL A 178 41.21 -16.60 0.96
C VAL A 178 40.57 -15.96 -0.27
N VAL A 179 40.61 -14.63 -0.34
CA VAL A 179 39.91 -13.89 -1.39
C VAL A 179 40.63 -14.17 -2.70
N ASP A 180 40.13 -15.16 -3.42
CA ASP A 180 40.51 -15.38 -4.80
C ASP A 180 40.02 -14.16 -5.59
N LEU A 181 40.97 -13.33 -6.03
CA LEU A 181 40.71 -12.09 -6.74
C LEU A 181 40.06 -12.31 -8.11
N SER A 182 39.86 -13.57 -8.54
CA SER A 182 39.11 -13.95 -9.74
C SER A 182 37.60 -14.21 -9.51
N GLU A 183 37.16 -14.63 -8.31
CA GLU A 183 35.73 -14.87 -8.01
C GLU A 183 35.07 -13.68 -7.29
N MET A 184 34.93 -12.55 -8.00
CA MET A 184 34.18 -11.35 -7.54
C MET A 184 32.63 -11.48 -7.70
N GLU A 185 32.07 -12.68 -7.53
CA GLU A 185 30.61 -12.87 -7.59
C GLU A 185 29.90 -12.36 -6.32
N PRO A 186 28.63 -11.88 -6.41
CA PRO A 186 27.87 -11.48 -5.22
C PRO A 186 27.60 -12.69 -4.29
N ASP A 187 27.83 -12.55 -2.98
CA ASP A 187 27.51 -13.60 -1.98
C ASP A 187 26.04 -14.04 -2.13
N PRO A 188 25.75 -15.31 -2.44
CA PRO A 188 24.39 -15.76 -2.71
C PRO A 188 23.45 -15.57 -1.52
N LEU A 189 23.95 -15.77 -0.30
CA LEU A 189 23.16 -15.63 0.91
C LEU A 189 22.87 -14.16 1.22
N GLY A 190 23.87 -13.28 1.12
CA GLY A 190 23.73 -11.84 1.29
C GLY A 190 22.80 -11.21 0.26
N LEU A 191 22.94 -11.56 -1.02
CA LEU A 191 22.03 -11.05 -2.05
C LEU A 191 20.61 -11.63 -1.89
N PHE A 192 20.45 -12.91 -1.54
CA PHE A 192 19.15 -13.46 -1.16
C PHE A 192 18.51 -12.63 -0.03
N GLN A 193 19.25 -12.31 1.03
CA GLN A 193 18.74 -11.54 2.17
C GLN A 193 18.34 -10.11 1.79
N ILE A 194 19.15 -9.41 0.99
CA ILE A 194 18.83 -8.06 0.49
C ILE A 194 17.54 -8.09 -0.35
N LEU A 195 17.40 -9.08 -1.23
CA LEU A 195 16.25 -9.21 -2.12
C LEU A 195 14.98 -9.70 -1.39
N ALA A 196 15.13 -10.52 -0.34
CA ALA A 196 14.06 -10.92 0.57
C ALA A 196 13.60 -9.77 1.51
N ALA A 197 14.48 -8.84 1.84
CA ALA A 197 14.18 -7.66 2.67
C ALA A 197 13.44 -6.54 1.91
N VAL A 198 13.22 -6.68 0.60
CA VAL A 198 12.34 -5.79 -0.16
C VAL A 198 10.90 -6.02 0.32
N GLY A 199 10.37 -5.08 1.09
CA GLY A 199 9.14 -5.22 1.88
C GLY A 199 7.84 -5.30 1.08
N TYR A 200 7.62 -6.39 0.34
CA TYR A 200 6.30 -6.76 -0.14
C TYR A 200 5.44 -7.31 1.01
N GLU A 201 4.21 -6.81 1.17
CA GLU A 201 3.18 -7.60 1.84
C GLU A 201 2.76 -8.81 0.98
N LEU A 202 2.18 -9.84 1.60
CA LEU A 202 1.67 -11.03 0.89
C LEU A 202 0.76 -10.68 -0.31
N PRO A 203 -0.24 -9.78 -0.23
CA PRO A 203 -1.08 -9.45 -1.37
C PRO A 203 -0.28 -8.86 -2.55
N SER A 204 0.67 -7.97 -2.26
CA SER A 204 1.55 -7.38 -3.26
C SER A 204 2.50 -8.40 -3.89
N ALA A 205 3.04 -9.32 -3.10
CA ALA A 205 3.89 -10.41 -3.60
C ALA A 205 3.09 -11.33 -4.54
N VAL A 206 1.90 -11.75 -4.13
CA VAL A 206 1.02 -12.59 -4.96
C VAL A 206 0.59 -11.87 -6.23
N SER A 207 0.30 -10.57 -6.19
CA SER A 207 0.04 -9.75 -7.39
C SER A 207 1.23 -9.71 -8.36
N ASP A 208 2.47 -9.67 -7.86
CA ASP A 208 3.66 -9.69 -8.72
C ASP A 208 3.99 -11.09 -9.28
N LEU A 209 3.36 -12.15 -8.75
CA LEU A 209 3.38 -13.50 -9.32
C LEU A 209 2.26 -13.70 -10.36
N VAL A 210 1.02 -13.28 -10.05
CA VAL A 210 -0.14 -13.28 -10.97
C VAL A 210 0.16 -12.48 -12.25
N ASP A 211 0.89 -11.37 -12.15
CA ASP A 211 1.41 -10.62 -13.31
C ASP A 211 2.17 -11.50 -14.32
N ASN A 212 2.93 -12.49 -13.84
CA ASN A 212 3.73 -13.37 -14.71
C ASN A 212 2.85 -14.40 -15.40
N SER A 213 1.85 -14.94 -14.71
CA SER A 213 0.85 -15.86 -15.28
C SER A 213 0.01 -15.17 -16.36
N ILE A 214 -0.46 -13.94 -16.11
CA ILE A 214 -1.16 -13.12 -17.12
C ILE A 214 -0.21 -12.81 -18.28
N ALA A 215 1.05 -12.45 -18.03
CA ALA A 215 2.05 -12.24 -19.08
C ALA A 215 2.32 -13.51 -19.91
N ALA A 216 2.29 -14.69 -19.29
CA ALA A 216 2.42 -16.01 -19.92
C ALA A 216 1.18 -16.45 -20.71
N GLY A 217 0.09 -15.67 -20.67
CA GLY A 217 -1.15 -15.90 -21.43
C GLY A 217 -2.19 -16.76 -20.71
N ALA A 218 -2.07 -16.94 -19.39
CA ALA A 218 -3.02 -17.72 -18.62
C ALA A 218 -4.42 -17.09 -18.60
N THR A 219 -5.44 -17.94 -18.74
CA THR A 219 -6.87 -17.62 -18.56
C THR A 219 -7.44 -18.19 -17.27
N GLU A 220 -6.76 -19.17 -16.65
CA GLU A 220 -7.07 -19.69 -15.32
C GLU A 220 -5.83 -19.63 -14.42
N ILE A 221 -6.01 -19.10 -13.21
CA ILE A 221 -4.97 -18.99 -12.19
C ILE A 221 -5.57 -19.47 -10.86
N ASN A 222 -4.99 -20.51 -10.28
CA ASN A 222 -5.43 -21.12 -9.03
C ASN A 222 -4.38 -20.84 -7.95
N ILE A 223 -4.77 -20.08 -6.92
CA ILE A 223 -3.95 -19.77 -5.76
C ILE A 223 -4.40 -20.68 -4.61
N THR A 224 -3.54 -21.62 -4.24
CA THR A 224 -3.75 -22.56 -3.13
C THR A 224 -2.88 -22.13 -1.97
N PHE A 225 -3.51 -21.60 -0.92
CA PHE A 225 -2.88 -21.10 0.29
C PHE A 225 -3.72 -21.57 1.50
N PRO A 226 -3.53 -22.82 1.96
CA PRO A 226 -4.32 -23.40 3.04
C PRO A 226 -3.83 -22.95 4.42
N GLU A 227 -4.58 -23.32 5.45
CA GLU A 227 -4.13 -23.19 6.85
C GLU A 227 -2.82 -23.95 7.10
N PRO A 228 -1.94 -23.45 7.99
CA PRO A 228 -0.68 -24.13 8.31
C PRO A 228 -0.91 -25.56 8.80
N ASN A 229 -0.36 -26.53 8.07
CA ASN A 229 -0.63 -27.96 8.24
C ASN A 229 0.67 -28.75 8.48
N THR A 230 0.66 -30.07 8.30
CA THR A 230 1.85 -30.94 8.44
C THR A 230 3.03 -30.49 7.57
N ASN A 231 2.75 -29.84 6.43
CA ASN A 231 3.75 -29.35 5.49
C ASN A 231 4.14 -27.88 5.79
N GLY A 232 3.71 -27.36 6.95
CA GLY A 232 3.95 -26.00 7.42
C GLY A 232 3.06 -24.95 6.74
N ARG A 233 3.53 -23.70 6.70
CA ARG A 233 2.93 -22.61 5.91
C ARG A 233 3.54 -22.62 4.51
N TRP A 234 2.68 -22.81 3.50
CA TRP A 234 3.05 -22.87 2.08
C TRP A 234 1.96 -22.25 1.20
N LEU A 235 2.34 -21.79 0.01
CA LEU A 235 1.44 -21.19 -0.98
C LEU A 235 1.85 -21.64 -2.39
N ALA A 236 0.90 -22.11 -3.18
CA ALA A 236 1.10 -22.44 -4.60
C ALA A 236 0.26 -21.52 -5.49
N ILE A 237 0.83 -21.10 -6.62
CA ILE A 237 0.11 -20.40 -7.70
C ILE A 237 0.28 -21.22 -8.98
N THR A 238 -0.80 -21.82 -9.45
CA THR A 238 -0.87 -22.69 -10.62
C THR A 238 -1.61 -21.98 -11.75
N ASP A 239 -0.93 -21.76 -12.88
CA ASP A 239 -1.52 -21.15 -14.08
C ASP A 239 -1.57 -22.12 -15.27
N ASN A 240 -2.51 -21.87 -16.19
CA ASN A 240 -2.67 -22.62 -17.45
C ASN A 240 -1.95 -21.97 -18.65
N GLY A 241 -0.93 -21.13 -18.39
CA GLY A 241 -0.24 -20.37 -19.43
C GLY A 241 0.65 -21.22 -20.35
N LYS A 242 1.41 -20.55 -21.23
CA LYS A 242 2.29 -21.19 -22.22
C LYS A 242 3.42 -22.07 -21.64
N GLY A 243 3.66 -22.00 -20.33
CA GLY A 243 4.73 -22.70 -19.62
C GLY A 243 6.15 -22.35 -20.09
N MET A 244 7.11 -23.16 -19.64
CA MET A 244 8.52 -23.05 -19.96
C MET A 244 9.13 -24.44 -20.18
N ASP A 245 10.10 -24.52 -21.08
CA ASP A 245 11.12 -25.58 -21.08
C ASP A 245 12.22 -25.29 -20.07
N LEU A 246 13.11 -26.26 -19.82
CA LEU A 246 14.19 -26.16 -18.84
C LEU A 246 15.13 -24.96 -19.09
N ASN A 247 15.39 -24.58 -20.35
CA ASN A 247 16.27 -23.45 -20.67
C ASN A 247 15.58 -22.11 -20.37
N LYS A 248 14.29 -21.98 -20.73
CA LYS A 248 13.47 -20.81 -20.37
C LYS A 248 13.28 -20.69 -18.85
N LEU A 249 13.13 -21.82 -18.15
CA LEU A 249 13.03 -21.90 -16.69
C LEU A 249 14.36 -21.52 -16.01
N ALA A 250 15.50 -22.04 -16.46
CA ALA A 250 16.81 -21.63 -15.96
C ALA A 250 17.06 -20.13 -16.16
N SER A 251 16.74 -19.58 -17.33
CA SER A 251 16.74 -18.13 -17.58
C SER A 251 15.80 -17.38 -16.63
N ALA A 252 14.60 -17.91 -16.35
CA ALA A 252 13.64 -17.28 -15.45
C ALA A 252 14.11 -17.26 -13.98
N MET A 253 14.81 -18.31 -13.55
CA MET A 253 15.33 -18.48 -12.19
C MET A 253 16.65 -17.73 -11.94
N ARG A 254 17.44 -17.45 -12.99
CA ARG A 254 18.71 -16.70 -12.90
C ARG A 254 18.50 -15.29 -12.30
N VAL A 255 19.25 -14.96 -11.25
CA VAL A 255 19.21 -13.66 -10.58
C VAL A 255 19.85 -12.58 -11.48
N GLY A 256 19.37 -11.33 -11.37
CA GLY A 256 19.93 -10.16 -12.08
C GLY A 256 19.75 -10.13 -13.61
N HIS A 257 19.25 -11.20 -14.24
CA HIS A 257 19.11 -11.30 -15.68
C HIS A 257 18.05 -10.33 -16.23
N GLN A 258 18.51 -9.32 -16.97
CA GLN A 258 17.65 -8.51 -17.84
C GLN A 258 17.15 -9.36 -19.02
N ARG A 259 15.88 -9.16 -19.38
CA ARG A 259 15.23 -9.70 -20.58
C ARG A 259 14.75 -8.52 -21.42
N ASP A 260 14.70 -8.71 -22.73
CA ASP A 260 13.90 -7.84 -23.60
C ASP A 260 12.41 -8.14 -23.36
N TYR A 261 11.60 -7.11 -23.11
CA TYR A 261 10.20 -7.27 -22.67
C TYR A 261 9.21 -7.11 -23.81
N GLU A 262 8.48 -8.19 -24.08
CA GLU A 262 7.44 -8.24 -25.13
C GLU A 262 6.29 -7.25 -24.88
N ALA A 263 5.58 -6.87 -25.94
CA ALA A 263 4.83 -5.62 -26.02
C ALA A 263 4.18 -5.00 -24.74
N ASN A 264 3.07 -5.40 -24.10
CA ASN A 264 2.33 -6.66 -23.84
C ASN A 264 2.60 -7.34 -22.47
N GLU A 265 3.83 -7.41 -21.97
CA GLU A 265 4.14 -7.96 -20.63
C GLU A 265 3.95 -6.96 -19.46
N LEU A 266 3.69 -7.46 -18.25
CA LEU A 266 3.58 -6.64 -17.03
C LEU A 266 4.92 -6.40 -16.30
N GLY A 267 6.00 -7.04 -16.75
CA GLY A 267 7.35 -6.91 -16.19
C GLY A 267 8.06 -5.56 -16.47
N LYS A 268 9.29 -5.44 -15.93
CA LYS A 268 10.29 -4.39 -16.23
C LYS A 268 11.71 -4.73 -15.73
N PHE A 269 11.86 -5.40 -14.57
CA PHE A 269 13.13 -5.45 -13.82
C PHE A 269 13.77 -6.85 -13.62
N GLY A 270 13.22 -7.94 -14.15
CA GLY A 270 13.75 -9.33 -14.02
C GLY A 270 13.66 -9.93 -12.60
N PHE A 271 13.28 -9.09 -11.65
CA PHE A 271 13.25 -9.29 -10.22
C PHE A 271 11.95 -9.90 -9.69
N GLY A 272 10.79 -9.49 -10.23
CA GLY A 272 9.45 -9.72 -9.66
C GLY A 272 9.23 -11.11 -9.06
N LEU A 273 9.40 -12.17 -9.87
CA LEU A 273 9.33 -13.56 -9.42
C LEU A 273 10.19 -13.84 -8.17
N LYS A 274 11.50 -13.58 -8.22
CA LYS A 274 12.40 -13.88 -7.10
C LYS A 274 12.11 -12.99 -5.90
N GLY A 275 11.91 -11.69 -6.11
CA GLY A 275 11.65 -10.72 -5.04
C GLY A 275 10.36 -11.00 -4.28
N ALA A 276 9.25 -11.19 -5.01
CA ALA A 276 7.97 -11.55 -4.42
C ALA A 276 8.08 -12.88 -3.66
N SER A 277 8.61 -13.93 -4.28
CA SER A 277 8.77 -15.25 -3.63
C SER A 277 9.67 -15.20 -2.40
N TRP A 278 10.88 -14.65 -2.52
CA TRP A 278 11.85 -14.59 -1.43
C TRP A 278 11.48 -13.60 -0.33
N SER A 279 10.58 -12.63 -0.57
CA SER A 279 10.00 -11.79 0.51
C SER A 279 9.00 -12.54 1.40
N GLN A 280 8.33 -13.59 0.87
CA GLN A 280 7.34 -14.38 1.63
C GLN A 280 7.91 -15.72 2.16
N ALA A 281 8.93 -16.29 1.51
CA ALA A 281 9.42 -17.64 1.78
C ALA A 281 10.96 -17.75 1.78
N ASP A 282 11.47 -18.74 2.54
CA ASP A 282 12.88 -19.14 2.49
C ASP A 282 13.16 -20.25 1.43
N ARG A 283 12.13 -20.89 0.83
CA ARG A 283 12.27 -21.82 -0.31
C ARG A 283 11.25 -21.52 -1.42
N LEU A 284 11.74 -21.40 -2.65
CA LEU A 284 10.99 -21.17 -3.88
C LEU A 284 11.22 -22.36 -4.84
N THR A 285 10.18 -23.12 -5.13
CA THR A 285 10.16 -24.12 -6.21
C THR A 285 9.33 -23.57 -7.37
N VAL A 286 9.84 -23.64 -8.60
CA VAL A 286 9.07 -23.35 -9.81
C VAL A 286 9.05 -24.60 -10.67
N VAL A 287 7.85 -25.10 -10.95
CA VAL A 287 7.57 -26.24 -11.83
C VAL A 287 6.89 -25.70 -13.08
N SER A 288 7.27 -26.14 -14.28
CA SER A 288 6.68 -25.64 -15.51
C SER A 288 6.69 -26.70 -16.62
N GLN A 289 5.73 -26.58 -17.52
CA GLN A 289 5.60 -27.45 -18.68
C GLN A 289 5.08 -26.62 -19.86
N ALA A 290 5.93 -26.43 -20.87
CA ALA A 290 5.52 -25.88 -22.17
C ALA A 290 4.92 -26.97 -23.08
N GLU A 291 4.20 -26.56 -24.12
CA GLU A 291 3.67 -27.51 -25.11
C GLU A 291 4.81 -28.25 -25.82
N ASN A 292 4.67 -29.58 -25.94
CA ASN A 292 5.69 -30.51 -26.43
C ASN A 292 7.01 -30.54 -25.63
N ALA A 293 7.06 -29.97 -24.43
CA ALA A 293 8.18 -30.10 -23.49
C ALA A 293 7.86 -31.10 -22.36
N GLN A 294 8.91 -31.70 -21.78
CA GLN A 294 8.78 -32.41 -20.51
C GLN A 294 8.54 -31.41 -19.37
N ARG A 295 7.74 -31.81 -18.37
CA ARG A 295 7.60 -31.09 -17.10
C ARG A 295 8.98 -31.00 -16.43
N CYS A 296 9.37 -29.79 -16.03
CA CYS A 296 10.67 -29.51 -15.43
C CYS A 296 10.51 -28.58 -14.24
N HIS A 297 11.46 -28.63 -13.31
CA HIS A 297 11.43 -27.78 -12.12
C HIS A 297 12.83 -27.33 -11.70
N LEU A 298 12.88 -26.21 -10.98
CA LEU A 298 14.07 -25.69 -10.32
C LEU A 298 13.68 -25.10 -8.96
N THR A 299 14.54 -25.24 -7.97
CA THR A 299 14.29 -24.80 -6.59
C THR A 299 15.44 -23.98 -6.04
N TRP A 300 15.14 -22.77 -5.57
CA TRP A 300 16.03 -22.00 -4.70
C TRP A 300 15.65 -22.25 -3.24
N ASP A 301 16.55 -22.82 -2.45
CA ASP A 301 16.42 -22.92 -0.99
C ASP A 301 17.54 -22.10 -0.31
N ARG A 302 17.14 -21.20 0.60
CA ARG A 302 18.05 -20.39 1.40
C ARG A 302 19.04 -21.22 2.22
N GLU A 303 18.60 -22.36 2.75
CA GLU A 303 19.41 -23.24 3.58
C GLU A 303 20.52 -23.89 2.74
N HIS A 304 20.20 -24.28 1.51
CA HIS A 304 21.18 -24.74 0.53
C HIS A 304 22.20 -23.64 0.20
N LEU A 305 21.75 -22.43 -0.13
CA LEU A 305 22.62 -21.28 -0.41
C LEU A 305 23.54 -20.92 0.77
N ALA A 306 23.05 -21.04 2.01
CA ALA A 306 23.83 -20.79 3.21
C ALA A 306 24.94 -21.84 3.43
N ASN A 307 24.68 -23.09 3.07
CA ASN A 307 25.60 -24.22 3.21
C ASN A 307 26.65 -24.25 2.09
N VAL A 308 26.26 -24.10 0.82
CA VAL A 308 27.16 -24.23 -0.34
C VAL A 308 27.89 -22.93 -0.71
N ARG A 309 27.34 -21.77 -0.31
CA ARG A 309 27.90 -20.41 -0.58
C ARG A 309 28.22 -20.09 -2.04
N LYS A 310 27.58 -20.81 -2.99
CA LYS A 310 27.63 -20.55 -4.44
C LYS A 310 26.21 -20.42 -5.01
N TRP A 311 26.08 -19.88 -6.22
CA TRP A 311 24.81 -19.72 -6.95
C TRP A 311 24.27 -21.04 -7.50
N ASP A 312 24.18 -22.06 -6.63
CA ASP A 312 23.78 -23.41 -6.96
C ASP A 312 22.28 -23.63 -6.72
N ILE A 313 21.61 -24.21 -7.72
CA ILE A 313 20.15 -24.31 -7.79
C ILE A 313 19.71 -25.79 -7.79
N LEU A 314 18.76 -26.12 -6.93
CA LEU A 314 18.32 -27.50 -6.74
C LEU A 314 17.44 -27.95 -7.90
N SER A 315 17.73 -29.14 -8.42
CA SER A 315 16.99 -29.84 -9.49
C SER A 315 16.72 -31.32 -9.16
N GLY A 316 16.99 -31.74 -7.92
CA GLY A 316 16.66 -33.07 -7.42
C GLY A 316 15.14 -33.33 -7.36
N PRO A 317 14.71 -34.60 -7.16
CA PRO A 317 13.29 -34.96 -7.14
C PRO A 317 12.52 -34.19 -6.05
N LEU A 318 11.26 -33.86 -6.36
CA LEU A 318 10.34 -33.29 -5.39
C LEU A 318 9.81 -34.38 -4.44
N SER A 319 9.34 -33.99 -3.25
CA SER A 319 8.64 -34.92 -2.36
C SER A 319 7.20 -35.19 -2.85
N GLU A 320 6.60 -36.31 -2.43
CA GLU A 320 5.31 -36.78 -2.98
C GLU A 320 4.19 -35.74 -2.94
N TRP A 321 4.08 -34.96 -1.86
CA TRP A 321 3.10 -33.88 -1.73
C TRP A 321 3.45 -32.65 -2.58
N GLU A 322 4.73 -32.39 -2.84
CA GLU A 322 5.16 -31.32 -3.76
C GLU A 322 4.85 -31.71 -5.21
N GLU A 323 4.99 -32.99 -5.57
CA GLU A 323 4.54 -33.50 -6.88
C GLU A 323 3.02 -33.34 -7.05
N GLU A 324 2.23 -33.72 -6.04
CA GLU A 324 0.77 -33.56 -6.05
C GLU A 324 0.34 -32.09 -6.19
N VAL A 325 0.86 -31.19 -5.34
CA VAL A 325 0.53 -29.76 -5.34
C VAL A 325 1.04 -29.04 -6.60
N THR A 326 2.05 -29.58 -7.29
CA THR A 326 2.60 -29.01 -8.54
C THR A 326 2.26 -29.80 -9.81
N ALA A 327 1.15 -30.55 -9.79
CA ALA A 327 0.61 -31.20 -10.98
C ALA A 327 0.17 -30.17 -12.04
N ILE A 328 0.60 -30.37 -13.29
CA ILE A 328 0.23 -29.53 -14.45
C ILE A 328 -0.49 -30.44 -15.48
N PRO A 329 -1.76 -30.16 -15.86
CA PRO A 329 -2.52 -31.09 -16.71
C PRO A 329 -2.07 -31.18 -18.18
N LYS A 330 -1.51 -30.09 -18.74
CA LYS A 330 -1.01 -30.06 -20.13
C LYS A 330 0.10 -29.02 -20.33
N THR A 331 -0.22 -27.75 -20.05
CA THR A 331 0.70 -26.61 -20.13
C THR A 331 0.45 -25.68 -18.96
N GLY A 332 1.50 -25.04 -18.46
CA GLY A 332 1.36 -24.11 -17.33
C GLY A 332 2.63 -23.93 -16.52
N THR A 333 2.49 -23.22 -15.40
CA THR A 333 3.52 -23.04 -14.39
C THR A 333 2.90 -23.15 -12.99
N VAL A 334 3.62 -23.78 -12.06
CA VAL A 334 3.34 -23.71 -10.63
C VAL A 334 4.49 -23.04 -9.92
N VAL A 335 4.20 -21.92 -9.24
CA VAL A 335 5.13 -21.27 -8.29
C VAL A 335 4.74 -21.73 -6.89
N LEU A 336 5.57 -22.60 -6.29
CA LEU A 336 5.37 -23.16 -4.95
C LEU A 336 6.35 -22.50 -3.96
N LEU A 337 5.78 -21.85 -2.95
CA LEU A 337 6.49 -21.21 -1.84
C LEU A 337 6.36 -22.09 -0.59
N THR A 338 7.50 -22.51 -0.03
CA THR A 338 7.55 -23.33 1.20
C THR A 338 8.55 -22.72 2.18
N LYS A 339 8.51 -23.16 3.46
CA LYS A 339 9.17 -22.43 4.56
C LYS A 339 8.73 -20.95 4.56
N MET A 340 7.43 -20.68 4.42
CA MET A 340 6.92 -19.30 4.45
C MET A 340 7.10 -18.66 5.82
N ARG A 341 7.42 -17.36 5.83
CA ARG A 341 7.56 -16.58 7.08
C ARG A 341 6.19 -16.36 7.73
N PRO A 342 6.10 -16.15 9.05
CA PRO A 342 4.85 -15.73 9.69
C PRO A 342 4.42 -14.34 9.20
N PRO A 343 3.12 -13.99 9.25
CA PRO A 343 2.66 -12.64 8.96
C PRO A 343 3.32 -11.60 9.90
N VAL A 344 3.71 -10.45 9.33
CA VAL A 344 4.42 -9.38 10.06
C VAL A 344 3.49 -8.62 11.00
N GLU A 345 2.25 -8.38 10.55
CA GLU A 345 1.16 -7.84 11.35
C GLU A 345 0.07 -8.90 11.52
N MET A 346 -0.42 -9.11 12.74
CA MET A 346 -1.64 -9.87 12.99
C MET A 346 -2.76 -8.88 13.36
N PRO A 347 -3.63 -8.47 12.40
CA PRO A 347 -4.73 -7.57 12.70
C PRO A 347 -5.78 -8.30 13.56
N ALA A 348 -5.85 -7.96 14.85
CA ALA A 348 -6.78 -8.54 15.82
C ALA A 348 -8.24 -8.13 15.56
N LEU A 349 -8.80 -8.58 14.43
CA LEU A 349 -10.22 -8.49 14.10
C LEU A 349 -10.99 -9.43 15.02
N LYS A 350 -11.73 -8.84 15.96
CA LYS A 350 -12.40 -9.56 17.06
C LYS A 350 -13.38 -10.62 16.54
N GLY A 351 -12.98 -11.88 16.58
CA GLY A 351 -13.78 -13.04 16.15
C GLY A 351 -13.46 -13.57 14.74
N ILE A 352 -12.36 -13.12 14.11
CA ILE A 352 -11.82 -13.68 12.87
C ILE A 352 -10.40 -14.16 13.17
N ASP A 353 -10.01 -15.35 12.71
CA ASP A 353 -8.66 -15.86 12.89
C ASP A 353 -7.64 -15.10 12.00
N PRO A 354 -6.33 -15.12 12.33
CA PRO A 354 -5.33 -14.36 11.60
C PRO A 354 -5.17 -14.78 10.13
N TYR A 355 -5.41 -16.06 9.80
CA TYR A 355 -5.26 -16.59 8.45
C TYR A 355 -6.45 -16.19 7.56
N SER A 356 -7.69 -16.32 8.03
CA SER A 356 -8.87 -15.83 7.30
C SER A 356 -8.82 -14.32 7.09
N ALA A 357 -8.29 -13.56 8.06
CA ALA A 357 -8.05 -12.13 7.92
C ALA A 357 -7.00 -11.82 6.82
N GLU A 358 -5.93 -12.62 6.73
CA GLU A 358 -4.88 -12.49 5.72
C GLU A 358 -5.36 -12.91 4.32
N VAL A 359 -6.03 -14.07 4.18
CA VAL A 359 -6.69 -14.51 2.95
C VAL A 359 -7.71 -13.47 2.49
N GLY A 360 -8.50 -12.91 3.42
CA GLY A 360 -9.44 -11.82 3.15
C GLY A 360 -8.77 -10.50 2.73
N LYS A 361 -7.56 -10.19 3.22
CA LYS A 361 -6.75 -9.04 2.75
C LYS A 361 -6.24 -9.31 1.33
N MET A 362 -5.75 -10.52 1.07
CA MET A 362 -5.24 -10.95 -0.24
C MET A 362 -6.32 -10.96 -1.32
N ARG A 363 -7.48 -11.58 -1.07
CA ARG A 363 -8.61 -11.63 -2.01
C ARG A 363 -9.06 -10.25 -2.44
N ARG A 364 -9.42 -9.38 -1.48
CA ARG A 364 -9.90 -8.01 -1.75
C ARG A 364 -8.87 -7.14 -2.47
N HIS A 365 -7.58 -7.38 -2.25
CA HIS A 365 -6.52 -6.73 -3.01
C HIS A 365 -6.51 -7.20 -4.48
N LEU A 366 -6.51 -8.51 -4.74
CA LEU A 366 -6.48 -9.08 -6.09
C LEU A 366 -7.75 -8.74 -6.89
N GLU A 367 -8.93 -8.82 -6.25
CA GLU A 367 -10.24 -8.43 -6.78
C GLU A 367 -10.28 -6.96 -7.25
N LEU A 368 -9.46 -6.11 -6.64
CA LEU A 368 -9.28 -4.69 -6.97
C LEU A 368 -8.17 -4.48 -8.01
N VAL A 369 -6.96 -5.02 -7.84
CA VAL A 369 -5.83 -4.69 -8.73
C VAL A 369 -5.93 -5.33 -10.12
N PHE A 370 -6.62 -6.47 -10.22
CA PHE A 370 -6.87 -7.18 -11.48
C PHE A 370 -8.31 -7.05 -12.00
N HIS A 371 -9.11 -6.11 -11.48
CA HIS A 371 -10.55 -6.05 -11.77
C HIS A 371 -10.88 -6.06 -13.28
N ARG A 372 -10.14 -5.31 -14.11
CA ARG A 372 -10.29 -5.31 -15.58
C ARG A 372 -10.00 -6.66 -16.24
N PHE A 373 -9.07 -7.45 -15.69
CA PHE A 373 -8.76 -8.80 -16.21
C PHE A 373 -9.82 -9.82 -15.77
N LEU A 374 -10.32 -9.67 -14.54
CA LEU A 374 -11.43 -10.46 -13.98
C LEU A 374 -12.78 -10.13 -14.66
N ALA A 375 -12.93 -8.94 -15.25
CA ALA A 375 -14.11 -8.51 -16.01
C ALA A 375 -14.00 -8.75 -17.53
N GLY A 376 -12.81 -8.99 -18.07
CA GLY A 376 -12.57 -9.13 -19.51
C GLY A 376 -12.42 -7.80 -20.27
N GLU A 377 -12.19 -6.70 -19.55
CA GLU A 377 -12.04 -5.34 -20.08
C GLU A 377 -10.59 -4.97 -20.43
N ALA A 378 -9.61 -5.76 -19.96
CA ALA A 378 -8.18 -5.51 -20.19
C ALA A 378 -7.81 -5.58 -21.69
N ARG A 379 -7.18 -4.53 -22.20
CA ARG A 379 -6.99 -4.31 -23.65
C ARG A 379 -6.08 -5.38 -24.24
N GLY A 380 -6.58 -6.11 -25.25
CA GLY A 380 -5.82 -7.16 -25.94
C GLY A 380 -5.58 -8.41 -25.09
N ARG A 381 -6.36 -8.62 -24.02
CA ARG A 381 -6.30 -9.81 -23.16
C ARG A 381 -7.66 -10.51 -23.12
N ALA A 382 -7.64 -11.81 -22.84
CA ALA A 382 -8.85 -12.58 -22.56
C ALA A 382 -9.30 -12.36 -21.10
N LEU A 383 -10.55 -12.74 -20.81
CA LEU A 383 -11.05 -12.90 -19.45
C LEU A 383 -10.12 -13.85 -18.65
N VAL A 384 -9.72 -13.44 -17.45
CA VAL A 384 -8.88 -14.25 -16.55
C VAL A 384 -9.70 -14.65 -15.33
N THR A 385 -9.84 -15.96 -15.10
CA THR A 385 -10.44 -16.50 -13.88
C THR A 385 -9.35 -16.74 -12.84
N ILE A 386 -9.35 -15.95 -11.76
CA ILE A 386 -8.49 -16.19 -10.60
C ILE A 386 -9.32 -16.85 -9.50
N LYS A 387 -8.83 -17.94 -8.90
CA LYS A 387 -9.44 -18.63 -7.75
C LYS A 387 -8.47 -18.60 -6.57
N VAL A 388 -8.97 -18.37 -5.36
CA VAL A 388 -8.21 -18.47 -4.10
C VAL A 388 -8.88 -19.53 -3.23
N ASN A 389 -8.16 -20.61 -2.92
CA ASN A 389 -8.67 -21.80 -2.22
C ASN A 389 -9.97 -22.33 -2.85
N GLY A 390 -9.95 -22.52 -4.18
CA GLY A 390 -11.09 -22.96 -5.00
C GLY A 390 -12.12 -21.86 -5.32
N THR A 391 -12.35 -20.91 -4.40
CA THR A 391 -13.36 -19.86 -4.56
C THR A 391 -12.89 -18.78 -5.55
N PRO A 392 -13.64 -18.49 -6.64
CA PRO A 392 -13.27 -17.45 -7.61
C PRO A 392 -13.23 -16.05 -7.00
N LEU A 393 -12.43 -15.17 -7.60
CA LEU A 393 -12.41 -13.73 -7.31
C LEU A 393 -13.51 -13.01 -8.12
N VAL A 394 -14.14 -12.00 -7.53
CA VAL A 394 -15.16 -11.17 -8.20
C VAL A 394 -14.60 -9.76 -8.43
N PRO A 395 -14.60 -9.20 -9.66
CA PRO A 395 -14.04 -7.88 -9.92
C PRO A 395 -14.66 -6.80 -9.03
N ASN A 396 -13.81 -5.90 -8.50
CA ASN A 396 -14.23 -4.74 -7.72
C ASN A 396 -13.70 -3.44 -8.35
N ASP A 397 -14.35 -2.98 -9.42
CA ASP A 397 -14.01 -1.74 -10.10
C ASP A 397 -14.24 -0.51 -9.20
N PRO A 398 -13.21 0.33 -8.95
CA PRO A 398 -13.36 1.62 -8.27
C PRO A 398 -14.38 2.60 -8.88
N VAL A 399 -14.83 2.43 -10.13
CA VAL A 399 -15.82 3.34 -10.76
C VAL A 399 -17.09 2.66 -11.27
N GLY A 400 -17.21 1.34 -11.14
CA GLY A 400 -18.24 0.52 -11.80
C GLY A 400 -19.62 0.50 -11.14
N HIS A 401 -19.84 1.25 -10.05
CA HIS A 401 -21.18 1.35 -9.45
C HIS A 401 -22.10 2.14 -10.42
N PRO A 402 -23.31 1.65 -10.79
CA PRO A 402 -24.16 2.26 -11.83
C PRO A 402 -24.46 3.76 -11.68
N LEU A 403 -24.69 4.24 -10.45
CA LEU A 403 -24.89 5.67 -10.14
C LEU A 403 -23.63 6.57 -10.15
N THR A 404 -22.50 6.07 -10.68
CA THR A 404 -21.26 6.84 -10.87
C THR A 404 -21.34 7.67 -12.14
N MET A 405 -21.04 8.96 -12.04
CA MET A 405 -21.09 9.88 -13.18
C MET A 405 -19.68 10.06 -13.78
N PRO A 406 -19.41 9.60 -15.01
CA PRO A 406 -18.16 9.88 -15.71
C PRO A 406 -18.13 11.31 -16.26
N PHE A 407 -16.93 11.84 -16.42
CA PHE A 407 -16.62 13.02 -17.22
C PHE A 407 -15.89 12.58 -18.50
N ASP A 408 -15.73 13.50 -19.46
CA ASP A 408 -14.88 13.30 -20.63
C ASP A 408 -13.49 12.76 -20.28
N GLU A 409 -12.97 11.82 -21.09
CA GLU A 409 -11.54 11.52 -21.10
C GLU A 409 -10.76 12.71 -21.68
N LYS A 410 -9.60 13.01 -21.09
CA LYS A 410 -8.61 13.99 -21.53
C LYS A 410 -7.24 13.30 -21.60
N SER A 411 -6.35 13.75 -22.48
CA SER A 411 -4.99 13.23 -22.57
C SER A 411 -3.96 14.30 -22.20
N ILE A 412 -2.97 13.91 -21.40
CA ILE A 412 -1.79 14.72 -21.07
C ILE A 412 -0.61 14.16 -21.85
N GLU A 413 -0.02 14.98 -22.73
CA GLU A 413 1.21 14.62 -23.45
C GLU A 413 2.42 14.73 -22.50
N ILE A 414 3.31 13.74 -22.52
CA ILE A 414 4.52 13.68 -21.68
C ILE A 414 5.70 13.24 -22.56
N PRO A 415 6.81 14.00 -22.59
CA PRO A 415 8.01 13.60 -23.33
C PRO A 415 8.55 12.23 -22.87
N SER A 416 8.83 11.35 -23.83
CA SER A 416 9.43 10.03 -23.58
C SER A 416 10.37 9.62 -24.72
N PRO A 417 11.66 9.36 -24.44
CA PRO A 417 12.60 8.79 -25.42
C PRO A 417 12.23 7.39 -25.93
N LYS A 418 11.26 6.70 -25.30
CA LYS A 418 10.80 5.36 -25.70
C LYS A 418 9.58 5.38 -26.60
N ALA A 419 8.82 6.48 -26.64
CA ALA A 419 7.67 6.62 -27.52
C ALA A 419 8.12 6.80 -28.99
N PRO A 420 7.43 6.23 -29.99
CA PRO A 420 7.84 6.29 -31.41
C PRO A 420 8.01 7.69 -32.02
N ASN A 421 7.43 8.70 -31.39
CA ASN A 421 7.44 10.12 -31.78
C ASN A 421 8.04 11.03 -30.68
N GLY A 422 8.70 10.46 -29.67
CA GLY A 422 9.21 11.20 -28.50
C GLY A 422 8.15 11.62 -27.47
N LYS A 423 6.86 11.26 -27.65
CA LYS A 423 5.72 11.72 -26.85
C LYS A 423 4.84 10.54 -26.41
N GLY A 424 4.82 10.24 -25.12
CA GLY A 424 3.83 9.33 -24.53
C GLY A 424 2.57 10.09 -24.08
N PHE A 425 1.46 9.37 -23.91
CA PHE A 425 0.18 9.96 -23.50
C PHE A 425 -0.34 9.32 -22.21
N LEU A 426 -0.62 10.16 -21.22
CA LEU A 426 -1.31 9.79 -19.99
C LEU A 426 -2.80 10.13 -20.16
N ARG A 427 -3.66 9.11 -20.27
CA ARG A 427 -5.12 9.29 -20.25
C ARG A 427 -5.57 9.68 -18.84
N LEU A 428 -6.52 10.59 -18.75
CA LEU A 428 -7.14 11.07 -17.52
C LEU A 428 -8.66 11.09 -17.70
N GLN A 429 -9.39 10.41 -16.81
CA GLN A 429 -10.85 10.52 -16.75
C GLN A 429 -11.31 10.67 -15.30
N SER A 430 -12.24 11.60 -15.06
CA SER A 430 -12.78 11.87 -13.72
C SER A 430 -14.16 11.23 -13.54
N PHE A 431 -14.46 10.78 -12.33
CA PHE A 431 -15.68 10.07 -11.97
C PHE A 431 -16.20 10.58 -10.62
N VAL A 432 -17.50 10.89 -10.55
CA VAL A 432 -18.18 11.26 -9.29
C VAL A 432 -19.06 10.10 -8.86
N THR A 433 -18.57 9.35 -7.88
CA THR A 433 -19.25 8.20 -7.27
C THR A 433 -20.55 8.62 -6.54
N PRO A 434 -21.52 7.71 -6.37
CA PRO A 434 -22.75 7.95 -5.61
C PRO A 434 -22.53 8.42 -4.17
N SER A 435 -23.49 9.12 -3.59
CA SER A 435 -23.51 9.42 -2.14
C SER A 435 -23.70 8.14 -1.29
N GLU A 436 -23.56 8.21 0.04
CA GLU A 436 -23.80 7.00 0.86
C GLU A 436 -25.30 6.66 0.90
N GLU A 437 -26.13 7.69 0.89
CA GLU A 437 -27.58 7.57 0.79
C GLU A 437 -28.03 7.06 -0.59
N ASP A 438 -27.33 7.48 -1.65
CA ASP A 438 -27.59 7.03 -3.03
C ASP A 438 -27.40 5.50 -3.15
N ILE A 439 -26.37 4.94 -2.48
CA ILE A 439 -26.08 3.49 -2.45
C ILE A 439 -27.16 2.75 -1.64
N LYS A 440 -27.51 3.26 -0.45
CA LYS A 440 -28.57 2.68 0.40
C LYS A 440 -29.92 2.64 -0.31
N GLN A 441 -30.25 3.70 -1.07
CA GLN A 441 -31.48 3.76 -1.84
C GLN A 441 -31.45 2.81 -3.05
N TYR A 442 -30.30 2.69 -3.73
CA TYR A 442 -30.18 1.83 -4.91
C TYR A 442 -30.23 0.33 -4.57
N HIS A 443 -29.50 -0.09 -3.53
CA HIS A 443 -29.44 -1.49 -3.09
C HIS A 443 -30.53 -1.85 -2.05
N GLN A 444 -31.55 -1.01 -1.85
CA GLN A 444 -32.56 -1.21 -0.80
C GLN A 444 -33.29 -2.57 -0.92
N GLU A 445 -33.52 -3.05 -2.14
CA GLU A 445 -34.20 -4.32 -2.43
C GLU A 445 -33.32 -5.55 -2.14
N GLU A 446 -32.00 -5.39 -2.07
CA GLU A 446 -31.04 -6.43 -1.66
C GLU A 446 -30.92 -6.57 -0.13
N GLY A 447 -31.63 -5.71 0.62
CA GLY A 447 -31.66 -5.72 2.07
C GLY A 447 -30.36 -5.21 2.74
N PRO A 448 -30.27 -5.31 4.08
CA PRO A 448 -29.17 -4.74 4.84
C PRO A 448 -27.78 -5.30 4.47
N GLU A 449 -27.72 -6.56 4.04
CA GLU A 449 -26.47 -7.23 3.68
C GLU A 449 -25.96 -6.79 2.30
N GLY A 450 -26.82 -6.72 1.28
CA GLY A 450 -26.46 -6.17 -0.04
C GLY A 450 -26.04 -4.70 0.02
N VAL A 451 -26.78 -3.88 0.77
CA VAL A 451 -26.39 -2.48 1.06
C VAL A 451 -25.02 -2.40 1.73
N SER A 452 -24.74 -3.27 2.71
CA SER A 452 -23.45 -3.32 3.40
C SER A 452 -22.31 -3.71 2.46
N GLU A 453 -22.52 -4.73 1.62
CA GLU A 453 -21.51 -5.18 0.65
C GLU A 453 -21.26 -4.15 -0.46
N ALA A 454 -22.30 -3.50 -0.99
CA ALA A 454 -22.14 -2.39 -1.94
C ALA A 454 -21.30 -1.24 -1.36
N ILE A 455 -21.51 -0.91 -0.06
CA ILE A 455 -20.69 0.06 0.67
C ILE A 455 -19.26 -0.45 0.88
N ASN A 456 -19.06 -1.72 1.26
CA ASN A 456 -17.71 -2.31 1.45
C ASN A 456 -16.91 -2.33 0.14
N ARG A 457 -17.54 -2.73 -0.97
CA ARG A 457 -16.94 -2.77 -2.30
C ARG A 457 -16.52 -1.39 -2.75
N ILE A 458 -17.44 -0.41 -2.76
CA ILE A 458 -17.10 0.95 -3.21
C ILE A 458 -16.12 1.65 -2.24
N THR A 459 -16.04 1.28 -0.97
CA THR A 459 -15.05 1.80 -0.02
C THR A 459 -13.71 1.05 -0.03
N LEU A 460 -13.54 0.03 -0.89
CA LEU A 460 -12.24 -0.62 -1.17
C LEU A 460 -11.54 -1.15 0.11
N GLY A 461 -12.32 -1.52 1.13
CA GLY A 461 -11.81 -1.93 2.45
C GLY A 461 -11.10 -0.84 3.27
N ARG A 462 -11.29 0.45 2.93
CA ARG A 462 -10.70 1.63 3.58
C ARG A 462 -11.77 2.59 4.07
N ARG A 463 -11.41 3.65 4.82
CA ARG A 463 -12.37 4.71 5.11
C ARG A 463 -12.68 5.48 3.83
N ARG A 464 -13.94 5.90 3.66
CA ARG A 464 -14.41 6.52 2.42
C ARG A 464 -13.55 7.71 1.95
N ASN A 465 -13.09 8.56 2.87
CA ASN A 465 -12.20 9.70 2.56
C ASN A 465 -10.82 9.30 2.01
N GLU A 466 -10.31 8.11 2.32
CA GLU A 466 -9.03 7.57 1.84
C GLU A 466 -9.14 7.02 0.41
N THR A 467 -10.36 6.80 -0.09
CA THR A 467 -10.66 6.30 -1.45
C THR A 467 -10.93 7.40 -2.48
N GLN A 468 -10.78 8.67 -2.10
CA GLN A 468 -10.85 9.80 -3.01
C GLN A 468 -9.51 9.97 -3.75
N GLY A 469 -9.54 10.56 -4.94
CA GLY A 469 -8.33 10.97 -5.64
C GLY A 469 -7.93 10.03 -6.77
N LEU A 470 -6.63 9.77 -6.90
CA LEU A 470 -6.03 9.18 -8.10
C LEU A 470 -6.13 7.64 -8.10
N PHE A 471 -6.43 7.08 -9.27
CA PHE A 471 -6.48 5.65 -9.55
C PHE A 471 -5.61 5.38 -10.77
N VAL A 472 -4.39 4.90 -10.52
CA VAL A 472 -3.32 4.84 -11.52
C VAL A 472 -3.23 3.42 -12.09
N TYR A 473 -3.38 3.31 -13.41
CA TYR A 473 -3.33 2.07 -14.17
C TYR A 473 -2.12 2.06 -15.12
N ARG A 474 -1.42 0.93 -15.16
CA ARG A 474 -0.33 0.65 -16.10
C ARG A 474 -0.66 -0.66 -16.81
N LEU A 475 -0.92 -0.62 -18.12
CA LEU A 475 -1.36 -1.78 -18.91
C LEU A 475 -2.55 -2.50 -18.25
N ASP A 476 -3.63 -1.75 -17.99
CA ASP A 476 -4.88 -2.19 -17.33
C ASP A 476 -4.79 -2.74 -15.89
N ARG A 477 -3.58 -2.97 -15.35
CA ARG A 477 -3.37 -3.27 -13.92
C ARG A 477 -3.42 -1.98 -13.10
N LEU A 478 -4.26 -1.93 -12.08
CA LEU A 478 -4.26 -0.83 -11.09
C LEU A 478 -3.02 -0.98 -10.21
N ILE A 479 -2.15 0.04 -10.21
CA ILE A 479 -0.87 0.04 -9.48
C ILE A 479 -0.86 0.95 -8.24
N GLN A 480 -1.75 1.94 -8.17
CA GLN A 480 -1.87 2.86 -7.03
C GLN A 480 -3.30 3.41 -6.96
N TRP A 481 -3.89 3.49 -5.76
CA TRP A 481 -5.26 3.99 -5.58
C TRP A 481 -5.45 4.80 -4.29
N GLY A 482 -6.23 5.87 -4.43
CA GLY A 482 -6.53 6.82 -3.36
C GLY A 482 -5.43 7.85 -3.12
N GLY A 483 -5.81 8.95 -2.48
CA GLY A 483 -4.93 10.09 -2.27
C GLY A 483 -4.68 10.92 -3.53
N TRP A 484 -4.01 12.05 -3.37
CA TRP A 484 -3.91 13.09 -4.41
C TRP A 484 -2.49 13.32 -4.94
N ALA A 485 -1.51 12.48 -4.59
CA ALA A 485 -0.09 12.67 -4.95
C ALA A 485 0.42 14.11 -4.69
N GLU A 486 0.05 14.68 -3.54
CA GLU A 486 0.34 16.05 -3.09
C GLU A 486 -0.30 17.19 -3.93
N ILE A 487 -1.09 16.87 -4.96
CA ILE A 487 -1.81 17.88 -5.76
C ILE A 487 -2.83 18.63 -4.89
N PHE A 488 -3.48 17.92 -3.97
CA PHE A 488 -4.50 18.43 -3.06
C PHE A 488 -4.42 17.76 -1.68
N ALA A 489 -4.88 18.44 -0.63
CA ALA A 489 -5.20 17.80 0.64
C ALA A 489 -6.49 16.94 0.52
N LEU A 490 -6.60 15.90 1.34
CA LEU A 490 -7.84 15.12 1.49
C LEU A 490 -8.96 16.00 2.03
N GLU A 491 -10.13 15.96 1.40
CA GLU A 491 -11.28 16.79 1.76
C GLU A 491 -12.55 15.93 1.85
N GLU A 492 -13.25 15.98 2.99
CA GLU A 492 -14.54 15.30 3.22
C GLU A 492 -15.57 15.64 2.12
N LYS A 493 -15.62 16.90 1.66
CA LYS A 493 -16.54 17.34 0.60
C LYS A 493 -16.13 16.86 -0.81
N ALA A 494 -14.91 16.35 -0.98
CA ALA A 494 -14.42 15.82 -2.26
C ALA A 494 -14.39 14.28 -2.27
N LYS A 495 -14.88 13.61 -1.21
CA LYS A 495 -14.75 12.15 -1.03
C LYS A 495 -15.44 11.28 -2.09
N LEU A 496 -16.29 11.88 -2.91
CA LEU A 496 -16.99 11.21 -4.02
C LEU A 496 -16.13 11.13 -5.30
N LEU A 497 -15.06 11.92 -5.41
CA LEU A 497 -14.29 12.08 -6.63
C LEU A 497 -13.17 11.04 -6.77
N ARG A 498 -13.15 10.37 -7.91
CA ARG A 498 -12.08 9.48 -8.38
C ARG A 498 -11.56 9.96 -9.72
N VAL A 499 -10.26 9.85 -9.94
CA VAL A 499 -9.59 10.28 -11.18
C VAL A 499 -8.73 9.12 -11.67
N VAL A 500 -9.20 8.45 -12.71
CA VAL A 500 -8.46 7.39 -13.40
C VAL A 500 -7.34 8.03 -14.21
N LEU A 501 -6.13 7.52 -14.04
CA LEU A 501 -4.93 7.88 -14.79
C LEU A 501 -4.38 6.61 -15.43
N GLU A 502 -4.26 6.55 -16.76
CA GLU A 502 -3.87 5.32 -17.47
C GLU A 502 -2.74 5.58 -18.47
N PHE A 503 -1.68 4.75 -18.42
CA PHE A 503 -0.52 4.86 -19.28
C PHE A 503 0.06 3.51 -19.75
N ASP A 504 0.88 3.58 -20.80
CA ASP A 504 1.65 2.47 -21.37
C ASP A 504 3.13 2.49 -20.90
N ARG A 505 3.94 1.50 -21.28
CA ARG A 505 5.35 1.47 -20.84
C ARG A 505 6.21 2.65 -21.32
N ASN A 506 5.78 3.43 -22.30
CA ASN A 506 6.56 4.58 -22.74
C ASN A 506 6.68 5.62 -21.61
N LEU A 507 5.74 5.63 -20.66
CA LEU A 507 5.76 6.53 -19.51
C LEU A 507 6.34 5.90 -18.22
N ASP A 508 6.87 4.68 -18.28
CA ASP A 508 7.44 3.96 -17.12
C ASP A 508 8.63 4.67 -16.46
N ASP A 509 9.43 5.43 -17.23
CA ASP A 509 10.58 6.18 -16.74
C ASP A 509 10.22 7.66 -16.43
N PRO A 510 9.48 8.41 -17.29
CA PRO A 510 8.96 9.73 -16.95
C PRO A 510 8.12 9.79 -15.66
N LEU A 511 7.33 8.76 -15.37
CA LEU A 511 6.52 8.65 -14.14
C LEU A 511 7.22 7.91 -12.99
N ARG A 512 8.49 7.53 -13.18
CA ARG A 512 9.35 6.83 -12.20
C ARG A 512 8.64 5.66 -11.51
N VAL A 513 8.16 4.69 -12.29
CA VAL A 513 7.51 3.48 -11.76
C VAL A 513 8.51 2.69 -10.92
N ASN A 514 8.17 2.48 -9.64
CA ASN A 514 9.03 1.79 -8.67
C ASN A 514 9.24 0.30 -9.01
N ILE A 515 10.30 -0.31 -8.49
CA ILE A 515 10.69 -1.72 -8.72
C ILE A 515 9.54 -2.68 -8.38
N SER A 516 8.82 -2.41 -7.28
CA SER A 516 7.69 -3.19 -6.79
C SER A 516 6.36 -2.90 -7.51
N LYS A 517 6.36 -2.03 -8.54
CA LYS A 517 5.19 -1.64 -9.35
C LYS A 517 3.96 -1.12 -8.54
N GLN A 518 4.18 -0.63 -7.32
CA GLN A 518 3.12 -0.19 -6.39
C GLN A 518 3.04 1.34 -6.18
N SER A 519 3.88 2.11 -6.88
CA SER A 519 3.84 3.58 -6.82
C SER A 519 4.40 4.23 -8.09
N VAL A 520 3.88 5.42 -8.40
CA VAL A 520 4.42 6.35 -9.40
C VAL A 520 4.76 7.69 -8.76
N THR A 521 5.78 8.37 -9.28
CA THR A 521 6.11 9.75 -8.87
C THR A 521 5.72 10.69 -10.00
N LEU A 522 4.54 11.31 -9.88
CA LEU A 522 4.05 12.26 -10.89
C LEU A 522 4.93 13.53 -10.93
N PRO A 523 5.52 13.90 -12.09
CA PRO A 523 6.26 15.15 -12.24
C PRO A 523 5.37 16.38 -12.00
N LEU A 524 5.96 17.51 -11.60
CA LEU A 524 5.22 18.74 -11.27
C LEU A 524 4.31 19.22 -12.43
N VAL A 525 4.81 19.17 -13.66
CA VAL A 525 4.04 19.52 -14.88
C VAL A 525 2.77 18.66 -15.01
N VAL A 526 2.87 17.36 -14.70
CA VAL A 526 1.72 16.44 -14.72
C VAL A 526 0.77 16.72 -13.57
N LYS A 527 1.29 17.03 -12.37
CA LYS A 527 0.49 17.44 -11.21
C LYS A 527 -0.34 18.70 -11.51
N ASP A 528 0.24 19.73 -12.11
CA ASP A 528 -0.48 20.97 -12.45
C ASP A 528 -1.46 20.79 -13.62
N ALA A 529 -1.16 19.93 -14.61
CA ALA A 529 -2.12 19.55 -15.65
C ALA A 529 -3.36 18.84 -15.06
N ILE A 530 -3.16 17.84 -14.20
CA ILE A 530 -4.25 17.16 -13.46
C ILE A 530 -5.07 18.19 -12.65
N LYS A 531 -4.40 19.09 -11.93
CA LYS A 531 -5.02 20.12 -11.08
C LYS A 531 -5.94 21.07 -11.85
N LEU A 532 -5.62 21.38 -13.10
CA LEU A 532 -6.48 22.15 -14.00
C LEU A 532 -7.69 21.32 -14.48
N LEU A 533 -7.45 20.12 -15.02
CA LEU A 533 -8.48 19.26 -15.59
C LEU A 533 -9.52 18.77 -14.56
N VAL A 534 -9.10 18.55 -13.31
CA VAL A 534 -9.95 18.05 -12.23
C VAL A 534 -10.78 19.16 -11.54
N LYS A 535 -10.59 20.43 -11.92
CA LYS A 535 -11.25 21.60 -11.31
C LYS A 535 -12.79 21.51 -11.33
N GLU A 536 -13.37 21.15 -12.46
CA GLU A 536 -14.81 21.01 -12.66
C GLU A 536 -15.38 19.74 -11.98
N PRO A 537 -14.85 18.53 -12.22
CA PRO A 537 -15.25 17.31 -11.49
C PRO A 537 -15.23 17.47 -9.97
N ARG A 538 -14.28 18.26 -9.42
CA ARG A 538 -14.20 18.56 -7.98
C ARG A 538 -15.23 19.59 -7.52
N ALA A 539 -15.65 20.52 -8.36
CA ALA A 539 -16.78 21.39 -8.06
C ALA A 539 -18.07 20.57 -7.95
N GLU A 540 -18.29 19.63 -8.87
CA GLU A 540 -19.49 18.79 -8.87
C GLU A 540 -19.49 17.75 -7.74
N ALA A 541 -18.37 17.08 -7.45
CA ALA A 541 -18.27 16.19 -6.28
C ALA A 541 -18.67 16.90 -4.96
N ARG A 542 -18.27 18.17 -4.81
CA ARG A 542 -18.69 19.03 -3.68
C ARG A 542 -20.17 19.41 -3.76
N SER A 543 -20.72 19.63 -4.95
CA SER A 543 -22.15 19.92 -5.18
C SER A 543 -23.04 18.75 -4.74
N ARG A 544 -22.77 17.54 -5.23
CA ARG A 544 -23.46 16.29 -4.86
C ARG A 544 -23.40 16.05 -3.35
N TYR A 545 -22.23 16.17 -2.74
CA TYR A 545 -22.04 16.03 -1.28
C TYR A 545 -22.83 17.08 -0.45
N ASN A 546 -22.80 18.37 -0.86
CA ASN A 546 -23.56 19.41 -0.16
C ASN A 546 -25.08 19.21 -0.30
N THR A 547 -25.53 18.55 -1.37
CA THR A 547 -26.94 18.24 -1.63
C THR A 547 -27.42 17.05 -0.80
N GLU A 548 -26.62 15.98 -0.68
CA GLU A 548 -26.81 14.89 0.31
C GLU A 548 -26.98 15.47 1.73
N LYS A 549 -26.04 16.33 2.16
CA LYS A 549 -26.09 16.99 3.48
C LYS A 549 -27.22 18.00 3.69
N ARG A 550 -28.00 18.33 2.64
CA ARG A 550 -29.25 19.11 2.72
C ARG A 550 -30.48 18.21 2.76
N ARG A 551 -30.46 17.06 2.08
CA ARG A 551 -31.51 16.01 2.19
C ARG A 551 -31.58 15.47 3.62
N THR A 552 -30.45 14.99 4.16
CA THR A 552 -30.36 14.38 5.50
C THR A 552 -30.57 15.35 6.68
N LYS A 553 -30.70 16.65 6.42
CA LYS A 553 -30.98 17.69 7.42
C LYS A 553 -32.44 18.15 7.49
N LYS A 554 -33.33 17.65 6.64
CA LYS A 554 -34.77 17.95 6.76
C LYS A 554 -35.40 17.08 7.87
N PRO A 555 -36.05 17.67 8.89
CA PRO A 555 -36.80 16.89 9.88
C PRO A 555 -38.01 16.17 9.24
N VAL A 556 -38.34 14.99 9.76
CA VAL A 556 -39.55 14.26 9.38
C VAL A 556 -40.74 14.81 10.17
N THR A 557 -41.67 15.46 9.45
CA THR A 557 -42.96 16.02 9.91
C THR A 557 -42.95 17.08 11.03
N PRO A 558 -43.76 18.15 10.92
CA PRO A 558 -44.10 19.01 12.06
C PRO A 558 -45.14 18.32 12.97
N PRO A 559 -45.21 18.68 14.26
CA PRO A 559 -46.23 18.14 15.18
C PRO A 559 -47.63 18.65 14.85
N VAL A 560 -48.65 17.82 15.13
CA VAL A 560 -50.07 18.17 15.01
C VAL A 560 -50.45 19.22 16.06
N PRO A 561 -51.18 20.30 15.71
CA PRO A 561 -51.60 21.30 16.69
C PRO A 561 -52.72 20.77 17.61
N PRO A 562 -52.72 21.12 18.91
CA PRO A 562 -53.76 20.70 19.84
C PRO A 562 -55.09 21.45 19.64
N SER A 563 -56.21 20.78 19.95
CA SER A 563 -57.56 21.36 19.87
C SER A 563 -57.84 22.35 21.01
N PRO A 564 -58.65 23.41 20.80
CA PRO A 564 -58.91 24.44 21.80
C PRO A 564 -60.01 24.06 22.81
N SER A 565 -59.94 24.66 24.01
CA SER A 565 -61.00 24.71 25.03
C SER A 565 -61.27 26.17 25.44
N PRO A 566 -62.52 26.60 25.74
CA PRO A 566 -62.90 28.03 25.77
C PRO A 566 -63.08 28.64 27.17
N LYS A 567 -62.96 29.99 27.27
CA LYS A 567 -63.57 30.98 28.22
C LYS A 567 -62.78 32.33 28.20
N PRO A 568 -63.26 33.47 28.75
CA PRO A 568 -64.36 34.28 28.22
C PRO A 568 -64.05 35.81 28.17
N GLU A 569 -65.02 36.61 27.72
CA GLU A 569 -65.04 38.10 27.60
C GLU A 569 -65.60 38.80 28.86
N PRO A 570 -65.68 40.17 28.99
CA PRO A 570 -65.06 41.27 28.19
C PRO A 570 -64.56 42.53 28.99
N SER A 571 -63.93 43.49 28.27
CA SER A 571 -63.99 44.99 28.42
C SER A 571 -63.32 45.71 29.63
N PRO A 572 -63.08 47.06 29.61
CA PRO A 572 -63.22 48.08 28.54
C PRO A 572 -61.96 49.00 28.28
N ASP A 573 -62.05 49.89 27.27
CA ASP A 573 -61.03 50.85 26.77
C ASP A 573 -60.91 52.18 27.58
N PRO A 574 -59.97 53.13 27.23
CA PRO A 574 -60.34 54.26 26.31
C PRO A 574 -59.24 54.99 25.45
N VAL A 575 -59.62 55.37 24.21
CA VAL A 575 -59.43 56.70 23.52
C VAL A 575 -58.03 57.20 23.01
N ASP A 576 -57.80 57.11 21.66
CA ASP A 576 -57.69 58.18 20.61
C ASP A 576 -56.86 59.50 20.76
N PRO A 577 -56.54 60.31 19.68
CA PRO A 577 -56.61 60.10 18.21
C PRO A 577 -55.31 60.57 17.40
N PRO A 578 -55.29 61.35 16.26
CA PRO A 578 -54.91 60.83 14.91
C PRO A 578 -53.83 61.62 14.09
N GLY A 579 -53.43 61.14 12.89
CA GLY A 579 -52.49 61.87 12.00
C GLY A 579 -52.25 61.43 10.52
N SER A 580 -53.05 61.98 9.59
CA SER A 580 -52.78 62.39 8.18
C SER A 580 -51.94 61.56 7.15
N SER A 581 -52.65 61.06 6.11
CA SER A 581 -52.43 61.25 4.64
C SER A 581 -51.08 61.02 3.91
N GLY A 582 -51.14 60.29 2.77
CA GLY A 582 -50.19 60.41 1.63
C GLY A 582 -50.12 59.15 0.75
N GLY A 583 -50.02 59.25 -0.59
CA GLY A 583 -49.91 58.04 -1.43
C GLY A 583 -49.68 58.21 -2.94
N ALA A 584 -49.35 57.07 -3.58
CA ALA A 584 -49.27 56.79 -5.03
C ALA A 584 -48.17 57.52 -5.86
N PRO A 585 -47.79 57.02 -7.07
CA PRO A 585 -47.85 55.67 -7.64
C PRO A 585 -46.48 55.15 -8.17
N ALA A 586 -46.47 53.98 -8.84
CA ALA A 586 -45.27 53.36 -9.43
C ALA A 586 -44.95 53.82 -10.89
N PRO A 587 -43.68 53.73 -11.37
CA PRO A 587 -43.28 54.12 -12.72
C PRO A 587 -43.26 52.97 -13.75
N THR A 588 -43.47 53.30 -15.02
CA THR A 588 -43.38 52.39 -16.19
C THR A 588 -42.00 52.42 -16.88
N PRO A 589 -41.61 51.38 -17.63
CA PRO A 589 -40.29 51.28 -18.28
C PRO A 589 -40.17 52.10 -19.58
N LYS A 590 -38.95 52.54 -19.91
CA LYS A 590 -38.60 53.25 -21.16
C LYS A 590 -38.01 52.30 -22.23
N PRO A 591 -38.19 52.60 -23.54
CA PRO A 591 -37.79 51.70 -24.63
C PRO A 591 -36.29 51.71 -24.94
N LYS A 592 -35.79 50.62 -25.54
CA LYS A 592 -34.40 50.49 -26.05
C LYS A 592 -34.31 50.86 -27.53
N VAL A 593 -33.32 51.67 -27.90
CA VAL A 593 -32.93 51.94 -29.29
C VAL A 593 -31.95 50.88 -29.78
N LYS A 594 -32.11 50.39 -31.02
CA LYS A 594 -31.15 49.48 -31.67
C LYS A 594 -30.02 50.26 -32.36
N LYS A 595 -28.81 49.73 -32.33
CA LYS A 595 -27.70 50.10 -33.24
C LYS A 595 -27.53 48.99 -34.31
N PRO A 596 -26.95 49.30 -35.49
CA PRO A 596 -26.83 48.36 -36.60
C PRO A 596 -25.81 47.23 -36.32
N VAL A 597 -25.95 46.14 -37.06
CA VAL A 597 -25.08 44.95 -36.97
C VAL A 597 -24.08 44.97 -38.12
N THR A 598 -22.79 45.02 -37.79
CA THR A 598 -21.68 44.67 -38.67
C THR A 598 -21.38 43.17 -38.50
N PRO A 599 -20.95 42.43 -39.55
CA PRO A 599 -20.54 41.02 -39.37
C PRO A 599 -19.32 40.90 -38.44
N PRO A 600 -19.23 39.84 -37.61
CA PRO A 600 -18.01 39.56 -36.86
C PRO A 600 -16.87 39.20 -37.81
N LEU A 601 -15.73 39.88 -37.65
CA LEU A 601 -14.45 39.39 -38.16
C LEU A 601 -13.95 38.24 -37.28
N PRO A 602 -13.10 37.33 -37.79
CA PRO A 602 -12.62 36.20 -37.01
C PRO A 602 -11.83 36.65 -35.77
N VAL A 603 -12.19 36.13 -34.61
CA VAL A 603 -11.54 36.44 -33.33
C VAL A 603 -10.16 35.78 -33.30
N GLY A 604 -9.11 36.59 -33.40
CA GLY A 604 -7.72 36.16 -33.23
C GLY A 604 -7.39 35.77 -31.78
N PRO A 605 -6.24 35.12 -31.54
CA PRO A 605 -5.81 34.79 -30.18
C PRO A 605 -5.60 36.06 -29.35
N SER A 606 -6.16 36.09 -28.13
CA SER A 606 -6.02 37.24 -27.23
C SER A 606 -4.57 37.39 -26.74
N ILE A 607 -3.95 38.53 -27.05
CA ILE A 607 -2.59 38.87 -26.62
C ILE A 607 -2.64 39.69 -25.34
N ASP A 608 -1.90 39.27 -24.32
CA ASP A 608 -1.73 40.01 -23.06
C ASP A 608 -0.63 41.07 -23.24
N ILE A 609 -0.96 42.35 -23.04
CA ILE A 609 -0.01 43.47 -23.20
C ILE A 609 0.46 43.94 -21.83
N ARG A 610 1.79 43.94 -21.61
CA ARG A 610 2.41 44.28 -20.33
C ARG A 610 3.41 45.42 -20.49
N LEU A 611 3.22 46.48 -19.68
CA LEU A 611 4.16 47.59 -19.59
C LEU A 611 5.27 47.26 -18.59
N ILE A 612 6.46 46.94 -19.10
CA ILE A 612 7.66 46.60 -18.33
C ILE A 612 8.61 47.81 -18.24
N GLU A 613 9.62 47.71 -17.40
CA GLU A 613 10.56 48.80 -17.10
C GLU A 613 11.94 48.16 -16.94
N THR A 614 12.80 48.30 -17.95
CA THR A 614 14.06 47.55 -18.08
C THR A 614 15.16 48.36 -18.74
N ASP A 615 16.40 48.16 -18.30
CA ASP A 615 17.60 48.81 -18.86
C ASP A 615 18.00 48.29 -20.26
N THR A 616 17.22 47.37 -20.84
CA THR A 616 17.44 46.83 -22.18
C THR A 616 16.97 47.81 -23.25
N GLN A 617 17.77 48.01 -24.29
CA GLN A 617 17.44 48.89 -25.42
C GLN A 617 16.20 48.45 -26.24
N THR A 618 15.61 47.28 -25.98
CA THR A 618 14.41 46.79 -26.68
C THR A 618 13.17 47.62 -26.36
N VAL A 619 12.50 48.13 -27.40
CA VAL A 619 11.29 48.97 -27.25
C VAL A 619 10.04 48.11 -26.98
N TRP A 620 9.86 47.02 -27.72
CA TRP A 620 8.89 45.96 -27.43
C TRP A 620 9.49 44.57 -27.63
N GLN A 621 8.84 43.54 -27.11
CA GLN A 621 9.21 42.14 -27.26
C GLN A 621 7.96 41.24 -27.22
N PHE A 622 7.86 40.31 -28.17
CA PHE A 622 6.93 39.19 -28.11
C PHE A 622 7.55 38.00 -27.36
N LYS A 623 6.77 37.36 -26.48
CA LYS A 623 7.14 36.13 -25.78
C LYS A 623 6.04 35.10 -25.90
N ASP A 624 6.38 33.91 -26.38
CA ASP A 624 5.44 32.81 -26.51
C ASP A 624 5.32 32.06 -25.17
N GLY A 625 4.21 32.30 -24.47
CA GLY A 625 3.89 31.68 -23.19
C GLY A 625 2.83 30.59 -23.31
N PHE A 626 2.79 29.67 -22.35
CA PHE A 626 1.84 28.55 -22.33
C PHE A 626 0.36 28.95 -22.13
N LEU A 627 0.08 30.26 -21.98
CA LEU A 627 -1.27 30.84 -21.90
C LEU A 627 -1.62 31.71 -23.12
N GLY A 628 -0.72 31.80 -24.11
CA GLY A 628 -0.83 32.71 -25.26
C GLY A 628 0.43 33.57 -25.44
N ASN A 629 0.54 34.21 -26.59
CA ASN A 629 1.63 35.15 -26.89
C ASN A 629 1.44 36.42 -26.02
N THR A 630 2.48 36.81 -25.29
CA THR A 630 2.50 38.03 -24.48
C THR A 630 3.32 39.09 -25.22
N LEU A 631 2.83 40.34 -25.22
CA LEU A 631 3.55 41.50 -25.75
C LEU A 631 4.02 42.38 -24.59
N GLU A 632 5.33 42.42 -24.38
CA GLU A 632 5.96 43.31 -23.40
C GLU A 632 6.44 44.60 -24.09
N ILE A 633 6.15 45.76 -23.51
CA ILE A 633 6.53 47.08 -24.02
C ILE A 633 7.30 47.82 -22.92
N ASN A 634 8.49 48.33 -23.24
CA ASN A 634 9.35 49.02 -22.29
C ASN A 634 8.95 50.51 -22.16
N LYS A 635 8.39 50.87 -21.01
CA LYS A 635 7.91 52.23 -20.68
C LYS A 635 8.94 53.32 -20.96
N SER A 636 10.21 53.01 -20.66
CA SER A 636 11.33 53.93 -20.72
C SER A 636 11.90 54.11 -22.13
N ALA A 637 11.59 53.20 -23.05
CA ALA A 637 12.11 53.21 -24.42
C ALA A 637 11.19 53.94 -25.43
N CYS A 638 9.88 54.03 -25.17
CA CYS A 638 8.96 54.80 -26.02
C CYS A 638 7.71 55.30 -25.26
N HIS A 639 7.75 56.56 -24.82
CA HIS A 639 6.60 57.18 -24.15
C HIS A 639 5.34 57.30 -25.03
N PRO A 640 5.40 57.65 -26.34
CA PRO A 640 4.21 57.67 -27.20
C PRO A 640 3.51 56.32 -27.32
N LEU A 641 4.27 55.22 -27.45
CA LEU A 641 3.69 53.86 -27.50
C LEU A 641 3.08 53.47 -26.14
N THR A 642 3.75 53.84 -25.03
CA THR A 642 3.24 53.63 -23.67
C THR A 642 1.92 54.38 -23.43
N ALA A 643 1.81 55.62 -23.93
CA ALA A 643 0.58 56.40 -23.86
C ALA A 643 -0.54 55.80 -24.74
N LEU A 644 -0.21 55.26 -25.92
CA LEU A 644 -1.17 54.57 -26.79
C LEU A 644 -1.73 53.30 -26.14
N VAL A 645 -0.89 52.47 -25.50
CA VAL A 645 -1.34 51.30 -24.72
C VAL A 645 -2.28 51.74 -23.58
N GLY A 646 -1.93 52.82 -22.85
CA GLY A 646 -2.78 53.39 -21.82
C GLY A 646 -4.15 53.88 -22.32
N ALA A 647 -4.18 54.47 -23.52
CA ALA A 647 -5.42 54.94 -24.16
C ALA A 647 -6.30 53.81 -24.72
N ILE A 648 -5.69 52.69 -25.13
CA ILE A 648 -6.40 51.47 -25.57
C ILE A 648 -7.05 50.75 -24.38
N GLY A 649 -6.40 50.75 -23.21
CA GLY A 649 -6.93 50.14 -21.99
C GLY A 649 -7.26 48.65 -22.19
N SER A 650 -8.42 48.21 -21.71
CA SER A 650 -8.88 46.81 -21.76
C SER A 650 -9.61 46.43 -23.07
N ASN A 651 -9.47 47.20 -24.16
CA ASN A 651 -10.12 46.88 -25.43
C ASN A 651 -9.32 45.81 -26.21
N HIS A 652 -9.71 44.54 -26.07
CA HIS A 652 -9.01 43.41 -26.67
C HIS A 652 -8.85 43.47 -28.20
N ASP A 653 -9.84 43.99 -28.94
CA ASP A 653 -9.75 44.12 -30.40
C ASP A 653 -8.66 45.14 -30.78
N ALA A 654 -8.56 46.25 -30.03
CA ALA A 654 -7.53 47.26 -30.23
C ALA A 654 -6.15 46.81 -29.70
N GLN A 655 -6.09 45.97 -28.67
CA GLN A 655 -4.86 45.31 -28.22
C GLN A 655 -4.31 44.36 -29.29
N ALA A 656 -5.18 43.54 -29.91
CA ALA A 656 -4.79 42.65 -31.01
C ALA A 656 -4.30 43.45 -32.24
N ALA A 657 -5.04 44.48 -32.66
CA ALA A 657 -4.64 45.33 -33.77
C ALA A 657 -3.31 46.07 -33.53
N LEU A 658 -3.04 46.51 -32.29
CA LEU A 658 -1.74 47.09 -31.92
C LEU A 658 -0.63 46.03 -31.98
N ALA A 659 -0.88 44.81 -31.50
CA ALA A 659 0.10 43.74 -31.51
C ALA A 659 0.49 43.31 -32.93
N ASP A 660 -0.46 43.21 -33.85
CA ASP A 660 -0.16 42.89 -35.26
C ASP A 660 0.56 44.04 -35.97
N PHE A 661 0.17 45.30 -35.73
CA PHE A 661 0.91 46.46 -36.24
C PHE A 661 2.38 46.49 -35.76
N LEU A 662 2.65 46.11 -34.50
CA LEU A 662 4.01 46.02 -33.96
C LEU A 662 4.80 44.81 -34.50
N ARG A 663 4.14 43.74 -34.96
CA ARG A 663 4.77 42.63 -35.71
C ARG A 663 5.23 43.11 -37.09
N ASP A 664 4.39 43.84 -37.82
CA ASP A 664 4.73 44.38 -39.13
C ASP A 664 5.90 45.38 -39.05
N LEU A 665 5.93 46.23 -38.02
CA LEU A 665 7.05 47.14 -37.77
C LEU A 665 8.36 46.42 -37.41
N ASP A 666 8.30 45.28 -36.71
CA ASP A 666 9.50 44.49 -36.39
C ASP A 666 10.02 43.72 -37.63
N GLN A 667 9.12 43.16 -38.45
CA GLN A 667 9.47 42.59 -39.76
C GLN A 667 10.12 43.63 -40.69
N ALA A 668 9.65 44.89 -40.64
CA ALA A 668 10.25 46.03 -41.36
C ALA A 668 11.55 46.59 -40.70
N GLY A 669 12.02 45.97 -39.61
CA GLY A 669 13.24 46.34 -38.88
C GLY A 669 13.18 47.72 -38.21
N ILE A 670 11.97 48.25 -37.97
CA ILE A 670 11.78 49.62 -37.45
C ILE A 670 12.21 49.73 -35.99
N GLN A 671 12.04 48.67 -35.18
CA GLN A 671 12.55 48.63 -33.80
C GLN A 671 14.06 48.93 -33.74
N GLN A 672 14.88 48.35 -34.61
CA GLN A 672 16.32 48.64 -34.64
C GLN A 672 16.66 50.08 -35.08
N LYS A 673 15.77 50.74 -35.82
CA LYS A 673 15.95 52.15 -36.23
C LYS A 673 15.58 53.10 -35.10
N LEU A 674 14.50 52.83 -34.36
CA LEU A 674 14.09 53.59 -33.17
C LEU A 674 15.19 53.59 -32.11
N ILE A 675 15.83 52.44 -31.87
CA ILE A 675 16.96 52.31 -30.94
C ILE A 675 18.14 53.19 -31.37
N LYS A 676 18.49 53.17 -32.66
CA LYS A 676 19.60 53.95 -33.24
C LYS A 676 19.31 55.46 -33.32
N SER A 677 18.05 55.89 -33.23
CA SER A 677 17.68 57.31 -33.11
C SER A 677 17.60 57.82 -31.67
N SER A 678 17.85 56.94 -30.69
CA SER A 678 17.77 57.22 -29.25
C SER A 678 19.07 56.86 -28.50
N SER A 679 20.18 56.81 -29.25
CA SER A 679 21.55 56.54 -28.78
C SER A 679 22.47 57.72 -29.09
#